data_AF-A0A945UX29-F1
#
_entry.id   AF-A0A945UX29-F1
#
_cell.length_a   1.000
_cell.length_b   1.000
_cell.length_c   1.000
_cell.angle_alpha   90.00
_cell.angle_beta   90.00
_cell.angle_gamma   90.00
#
_symmetry.space_group_name_H-M   'P 1'
#
loop_
_entity.id
_entity.type
_entity.pdbx_description
1 polymer ?
#
loop_
_entity_poly.entity_id
_entity_poly.type
_entity_poly.pdbx_seq_one_letter_code
_entity_poly.pdbx_strand_id
1 'polypeptide(L)'
;MPTRNFSFFFLLLALVASAVHAQNVRWQLAEGYFPKGQNANLVLIFENCLPEGDIELPPIADLSLGAPQQGSQTSQSIINGRASSQVITYWAYPALPSSDGPIEIPNFTIQTDKGSLNVVGGRFPVREATVGDTNVPISDVAQSSLVLDDGEIWAGEVIPVSYTLDVSARFRASIGGEPEWDSSPLVVEEWQEPSRLTRGVGGDARNILVYASRGYINSPGSYVIPSAQQLVNISIPSSGFMLSLRAEQFSITSDSPQITVKPLPAPIPATFNGAVGSFQLTSKVVPESAAVGEPVTWTLLLEGEGNWPDIPGLPSRQVSNSFRVVQPDARREMLEGKLFEGSIAEDVVLIPTQPGEFTFGPVAWTYFDPAAGEYKTLTAPATTLQVAAAAAPPSPRTSGDPTSAPLFQDSSPAINATPAPESPSTIPLEILPGNGASWAPLNRQNIWVTAGVLFSLFPLLWLILSLARARRLDPGKPARLARRRLTVTLKQIEQSAGSDQLAPLTAWQRDTAVLWQSHHAAPSPRMFGDDTWQQLWREADRFLYAQNAELPSDWGQRAQSALTNKRAPRFPIFSVLAPRNLFPLIVATLLLALPADSSAQGSSAYQEGDFAAAETAWREAVATNPSDWIAHHNLALALAQQNSWNEAAAHASVAFAQNPRHPSTRWHLNYTLERGGYTPPVFSRFLTPNWPEKIARFASPGEWQLLFLGGVVIAVISLSIILLHAYGARISAWRSLSWMGGFVSVLLMASAIFGLQVWSTAADADAALTWQAGELRSIPTNLNGDQQIAPLAAGSLGRIEKSFLGWRQLSFPNGQTGWVRKETLIPLWDRAP
;
A
#
# COMPACT_ATOMS: atom_id res chain seq x y z
N MET A 1 63.29 -5.61 6.42
CA MET A 1 62.00 -5.70 5.72
C MET A 1 60.90 -5.48 6.76
N PRO A 2 59.71 -4.94 6.43
CA PRO A 2 59.10 -4.78 5.10
C PRO A 2 59.40 -3.42 4.43
N THR A 3 58.57 -3.03 3.45
CA THR A 3 58.80 -2.04 2.38
C THR A 3 58.45 -0.59 2.75
N ARG A 4 59.19 0.37 2.17
CA ARG A 4 58.93 1.82 2.25
C ARG A 4 58.23 2.36 1.00
N ASN A 5 57.23 3.20 1.23
CA ASN A 5 56.86 4.42 0.50
C ASN A 5 57.24 4.54 -0.99
N PHE A 6 56.23 4.56 -1.88
CA PHE A 6 56.26 5.43 -3.05
C PHE A 6 54.84 5.80 -3.57
N SER A 7 54.29 6.91 -3.08
CA SER A 7 53.31 7.74 -3.82
C SER A 7 53.08 9.05 -3.06
N PHE A 8 53.82 10.11 -3.41
CA PHE A 8 53.57 11.46 -2.89
C PHE A 8 54.10 12.57 -3.82
N PHE A 9 53.92 12.45 -5.14
CA PHE A 9 54.15 13.59 -6.04
C PHE A 9 53.40 13.49 -7.39
N PHE A 10 52.07 13.62 -7.36
CA PHE A 10 51.30 14.12 -8.53
C PHE A 10 49.95 14.74 -8.13
N LEU A 11 49.95 15.53 -7.05
CA LEU A 11 48.79 16.32 -6.60
C LEU A 11 49.11 17.82 -6.73
N LEU A 12 49.51 18.22 -7.93
CA LEU A 12 49.72 19.62 -8.34
C LEU A 12 49.22 19.88 -9.78
N LEU A 13 48.13 19.24 -10.17
CA LEU A 13 47.34 19.66 -11.33
C LEU A 13 45.84 19.47 -11.07
N ALA A 14 45.35 20.12 -10.01
CA ALA A 14 43.91 20.30 -9.78
C ALA A 14 43.35 21.40 -10.72
N LEU A 15 43.55 21.20 -12.02
CA LEU A 15 42.93 21.98 -13.08
C LEU A 15 41.59 21.32 -13.43
N VAL A 16 40.60 22.11 -13.83
CA VAL A 16 39.20 21.68 -13.94
C VAL A 16 39.04 20.55 -14.96
N ALA A 17 38.88 19.33 -14.46
CA ALA A 17 38.41 18.18 -15.20
C ALA A 17 37.04 17.76 -14.64
N SER A 18 36.00 18.51 -15.02
CA SER A 18 34.62 18.04 -14.91
C SER A 18 34.53 16.73 -15.68
N ALA A 19 34.27 15.61 -15.00
CA ALA A 19 34.04 14.34 -15.66
C ALA A 19 32.65 14.39 -16.32
N VAL A 20 32.56 15.00 -17.50
CA VAL A 20 31.36 15.00 -18.33
C VAL A 20 31.05 13.54 -18.67
N HIS A 21 30.10 12.96 -17.93
CA HIS A 21 29.58 11.63 -18.27
C HIS A 21 28.77 11.82 -19.54
N ALA A 22 29.11 11.07 -20.59
CA ALA A 22 28.38 11.13 -21.84
C ALA A 22 26.92 10.69 -21.61
N GLN A 23 26.00 11.33 -22.34
CA GLN A 23 24.65 10.80 -22.47
C GLN A 23 24.69 9.45 -23.19
N ASN A 24 23.95 8.48 -22.67
CA ASN A 24 23.87 7.15 -23.24
C ASN A 24 22.45 6.62 -23.08
N VAL A 25 21.90 6.03 -24.13
CA VAL A 25 20.58 5.39 -24.12
C VAL A 25 20.73 4.01 -24.73
N ARG A 26 20.29 2.98 -24.00
CA ARG A 26 20.50 1.57 -24.39
C ARG A 26 19.36 0.67 -23.94
N TRP A 27 19.13 -0.38 -24.72
CA TRP A 27 18.25 -1.49 -24.36
C TRP A 27 18.91 -2.41 -23.32
N GLN A 28 18.10 -2.95 -22.41
CA GLN A 28 18.48 -4.02 -21.50
C GLN A 28 17.27 -4.95 -21.25
N LEU A 29 17.50 -6.26 -21.34
CA LEU A 29 16.63 -7.30 -20.80
C LEU A 29 17.25 -7.83 -19.50
N ALA A 30 16.42 -8.36 -18.59
CA ALA A 30 16.90 -8.91 -17.32
C ALA A 30 17.88 -10.08 -17.52
N GLU A 31 17.57 -10.99 -18.45
CA GLU A 31 18.35 -12.20 -18.73
C GLU A 31 19.09 -12.15 -20.08
N GLY A 32 18.93 -11.07 -20.85
CA GLY A 32 19.58 -10.88 -22.17
C GLY A 32 18.93 -11.64 -23.33
N TYR A 33 17.83 -12.36 -23.09
CA TYR A 33 17.03 -13.06 -24.09
C TYR A 33 15.53 -12.84 -23.82
N PHE A 34 14.67 -13.12 -24.80
CA PHE A 34 13.21 -13.09 -24.64
C PHE A 34 12.70 -14.49 -24.25
N PRO A 35 11.96 -14.64 -23.14
CA PRO A 35 11.37 -15.92 -22.73
C PRO A 35 10.16 -16.26 -23.61
N LYS A 36 10.20 -17.42 -24.27
CA LYS A 36 9.17 -17.90 -25.20
C LYS A 36 7.80 -17.95 -24.51
N GLY A 37 6.79 -17.34 -25.13
CA GLY A 37 5.42 -17.31 -24.63
C GLY A 37 5.21 -16.59 -23.28
N GLN A 38 6.22 -15.89 -22.76
CA GLN A 38 6.14 -15.16 -21.49
C GLN A 38 6.39 -13.66 -21.71
N ASN A 39 5.78 -12.82 -20.89
CA ASN A 39 6.10 -11.39 -20.86
C ASN A 39 7.49 -11.17 -20.24
N ALA A 40 8.33 -10.41 -20.92
CA ALA A 40 9.57 -9.85 -20.36
C ALA A 40 9.54 -8.32 -20.41
N ASN A 41 10.19 -7.68 -19.42
CA ASN A 41 10.37 -6.24 -19.44
C ASN A 41 11.58 -5.87 -20.30
N LEU A 42 11.32 -5.39 -21.51
CA LEU A 42 12.31 -4.73 -22.36
C LEU A 42 12.52 -3.31 -21.83
N VAL A 43 13.70 -3.03 -21.27
CA VAL A 43 13.98 -1.76 -20.59
C VAL A 43 14.82 -0.85 -21.49
N LEU A 44 14.30 0.34 -21.80
CA LEU A 44 15.07 1.44 -22.39
C LEU A 44 15.66 2.28 -21.26
N ILE A 45 16.99 2.27 -21.11
CA ILE A 45 17.71 2.92 -20.02
C ILE A 45 18.37 4.20 -20.50
N PHE A 46 18.12 5.31 -19.79
CA PHE A 46 18.73 6.62 -20.01
C PHE A 46 19.76 6.91 -18.91
N GLU A 47 21.01 7.08 -19.32
CA GLU A 47 22.13 7.42 -18.45
C GLU A 47 22.53 8.88 -18.71
N ASN A 48 22.46 9.72 -17.67
CA ASN A 48 22.83 11.14 -17.69
C ASN A 48 22.03 12.04 -18.67
N CYS A 49 20.87 11.58 -19.16
CA CYS A 49 19.94 12.33 -20.01
C CYS A 49 18.49 11.96 -19.69
N LEU A 50 17.54 12.73 -20.23
CA LEU A 50 16.09 12.48 -20.18
C LEU A 50 15.49 12.66 -21.57
N PRO A 51 14.49 11.88 -22.00
CA PRO A 51 13.81 12.10 -23.27
C PRO A 51 13.06 13.45 -23.28
N GLU A 52 12.99 14.08 -24.45
CA GLU A 52 12.24 15.31 -24.68
C GLU A 52 10.97 15.00 -25.49
N GLY A 53 9.83 14.92 -24.81
CA GLY A 53 8.55 14.46 -25.36
C GLY A 53 8.29 12.96 -25.14
N ASP A 54 7.26 12.43 -25.81
CA ASP A 54 6.89 11.02 -25.74
C ASP A 54 7.84 10.15 -26.58
N ILE A 55 8.02 8.89 -26.15
CA ILE A 55 8.95 7.95 -26.80
C ILE A 55 8.20 7.14 -27.87
N GLU A 56 8.20 7.66 -29.09
CA GLU A 56 7.78 6.90 -30.28
C GLU A 56 8.83 5.82 -30.60
N LEU A 57 8.46 4.54 -30.44
CA LEU A 57 9.28 3.41 -30.87
C LEU A 57 8.99 3.03 -32.33
N PRO A 58 10.00 2.60 -33.10
CA PRO A 58 9.77 1.98 -34.40
C PRO A 58 9.02 0.65 -34.23
N PRO A 59 8.21 0.21 -35.22
CA PRO A 59 7.57 -1.09 -35.18
C PRO A 59 8.63 -2.20 -35.15
N ILE A 60 8.53 -3.10 -34.17
CA ILE A 60 9.41 -4.26 -34.00
C ILE A 60 8.67 -5.49 -34.52
N ALA A 61 9.29 -6.23 -35.45
CA ALA A 61 8.71 -7.48 -35.94
C ALA A 61 8.69 -8.56 -34.85
N ASP A 62 7.67 -9.42 -34.89
CA ASP A 62 7.48 -10.56 -34.00
C ASP A 62 7.49 -10.25 -32.48
N LEU A 63 7.23 -8.99 -32.09
CA LEU A 63 7.19 -8.57 -30.69
C LEU A 63 5.98 -7.66 -30.41
N SER A 64 5.07 -8.12 -29.56
CA SER A 64 3.99 -7.29 -29.01
C SER A 64 4.51 -6.48 -27.82
N LEU A 65 4.17 -5.18 -27.76
CA LEU A 65 4.59 -4.26 -26.71
C LEU A 65 3.37 -3.67 -25.98
N GLY A 66 3.36 -3.80 -24.66
CA GLY A 66 2.42 -3.12 -23.76
C GLY A 66 2.83 -1.68 -23.44
N ALA A 67 1.94 -0.97 -22.72
CA ALA A 67 2.20 0.41 -22.29
C ALA A 67 3.43 0.49 -21.37
N PRO A 68 4.37 1.44 -21.62
CA PRO A 68 5.60 1.52 -20.85
C PRO A 68 5.38 2.03 -19.42
N GLN A 69 6.12 1.44 -18.47
CA GLN A 69 6.20 1.93 -17.10
C GLN A 69 7.51 2.71 -16.90
N GLN A 70 7.39 3.97 -16.49
CA GLN A 70 8.53 4.83 -16.19
C GLN A 70 9.05 4.56 -14.76
N GLY A 71 10.37 4.40 -14.62
CA GLY A 71 11.05 4.28 -13.34
C GLY A 71 12.32 5.12 -13.27
N SER A 72 12.83 5.33 -12.06
CA SER A 72 14.10 6.03 -11.82
C SER A 72 14.86 5.42 -10.65
N GLN A 73 16.17 5.25 -10.81
CA GLN A 73 17.07 4.65 -9.84
C GLN A 73 18.32 5.50 -9.65
N THR A 74 18.55 5.97 -8.42
CA THR A 74 19.80 6.65 -8.05
C THR A 74 20.85 5.61 -7.69
N SER A 75 21.82 5.39 -8.58
CA SER A 75 22.99 4.56 -8.31
C SER A 75 24.10 5.42 -7.69
N GLN A 76 24.65 4.98 -6.55
CA GLN A 76 25.73 5.67 -5.84
C GLN A 76 26.99 4.79 -5.88
N SER A 77 28.04 5.29 -6.52
CA SER A 77 29.35 4.63 -6.57
C SER A 77 30.42 5.47 -5.87
N ILE A 78 31.38 4.82 -5.22
CA ILE A 78 32.49 5.50 -4.52
C ILE A 78 33.80 4.91 -5.03
N ILE A 79 34.35 5.54 -6.07
CA ILE A 79 35.62 5.14 -6.69
C ILE A 79 36.71 6.10 -6.25
N ASN A 80 37.81 5.55 -5.71
CA ASN A 80 38.98 6.31 -5.24
C ASN A 80 38.66 7.49 -4.30
N GLY A 81 37.66 7.32 -3.43
CA GLY A 81 37.26 8.31 -2.42
C GLY A 81 36.44 9.50 -2.97
N ARG A 82 36.03 9.47 -4.23
CA ARG A 82 35.00 10.37 -4.78
C ARG A 82 33.68 9.63 -4.86
N ALA A 83 32.63 10.21 -4.29
CA ALA A 83 31.27 9.73 -4.48
C ALA A 83 30.71 10.31 -5.79
N SER A 84 30.19 9.44 -6.64
CA SER A 84 29.46 9.77 -7.87
C SER A 84 28.06 9.19 -7.77
N SER A 85 27.06 10.07 -7.64
CA SER A 85 25.64 9.73 -7.75
C SER A 85 25.20 9.92 -9.19
N GLN A 86 24.78 8.84 -9.85
CA GLN A 86 24.16 8.87 -11.16
C GLN A 86 22.67 8.58 -11.01
N VAL A 87 21.82 9.40 -11.64
CA VAL A 87 20.38 9.11 -11.76
C VAL A 87 20.19 8.41 -13.09
N ILE A 88 19.64 7.20 -13.03
CA ILE A 88 19.30 6.39 -14.19
C ILE A 88 17.78 6.39 -14.29
N THR A 89 17.24 6.90 -15.39
CA THR A 89 15.79 6.87 -15.66
C THR A 89 15.52 5.86 -16.75
N TYR A 90 14.42 5.10 -16.64
CA TYR A 90 14.15 4.01 -17.56
C TYR A 90 12.66 3.86 -17.86
N TRP A 91 12.38 3.31 -19.04
CA TRP A 91 11.06 2.93 -19.50
C TRP A 91 11.06 1.42 -19.72
N ALA A 92 10.29 0.69 -18.90
CA ALA A 92 10.11 -0.75 -19.04
C ALA A 92 8.87 -1.01 -19.88
N TYR A 93 9.05 -1.60 -21.06
CA TYR A 93 7.98 -2.04 -21.94
C TYR A 93 7.71 -3.53 -21.67
N PRO A 94 6.50 -3.91 -21.20
CA PRO A 94 6.10 -5.31 -21.17
C PRO A 94 6.07 -5.84 -22.60
N ALA A 95 6.79 -6.93 -22.87
CA ALA A 95 7.08 -7.39 -24.23
C ALA A 95 6.87 -8.90 -24.35
N LEU A 96 6.02 -9.31 -25.29
CA LEU A 96 5.67 -10.71 -25.56
C LEU A 96 6.19 -11.14 -26.94
N PRO A 97 7.12 -12.11 -27.04
CA PRO A 97 7.56 -12.64 -28.33
C PRO A 97 6.43 -13.41 -29.02
N SER A 98 6.21 -13.10 -30.30
CA SER A 98 5.19 -13.75 -31.16
C SER A 98 5.78 -14.80 -32.12
N SER A 99 7.10 -14.97 -32.14
CA SER A 99 7.77 -16.06 -32.85
C SER A 99 8.94 -16.64 -32.03
N ASP A 100 9.37 -17.85 -32.38
CA ASP A 100 10.56 -18.51 -31.81
C ASP A 100 11.89 -17.93 -32.38
N GLY A 101 11.82 -16.93 -33.27
CA GLY A 101 12.97 -16.32 -33.92
C GLY A 101 13.73 -15.34 -33.02
N PRO A 102 15.00 -15.02 -33.33
CA PRO A 102 15.72 -13.94 -32.66
C PRO A 102 15.14 -12.58 -33.08
N ILE A 103 14.56 -11.86 -32.13
CA ILE A 103 13.94 -10.54 -32.34
C ILE A 103 15.03 -9.49 -32.62
N GLU A 104 14.84 -8.72 -33.68
CA GLU A 104 15.74 -7.65 -34.11
C GLU A 104 15.10 -6.29 -33.88
N ILE A 105 15.57 -5.58 -32.85
CA ILE A 105 15.17 -4.20 -32.58
C ILE A 105 16.03 -3.28 -33.45
N PRO A 106 15.44 -2.47 -34.34
CA PRO A 106 16.19 -1.56 -35.21
C PRO A 106 16.84 -0.42 -34.41
N ASN A 107 17.78 0.28 -35.04
CA ASN A 107 18.28 1.55 -34.53
C ASN A 107 17.24 2.67 -34.77
N PHE A 108 17.14 3.61 -33.82
CA PHE A 108 16.23 4.74 -33.92
C PHE A 108 16.82 5.97 -33.22
N THR A 109 16.37 7.15 -33.62
CA THR A 109 16.87 8.42 -33.06
C THR A 109 15.84 8.99 -32.09
N ILE A 110 16.29 9.39 -30.91
CA ILE A 110 15.46 9.95 -29.84
C ILE A 110 15.94 11.38 -29.50
N GLN A 111 15.01 12.27 -29.15
CA GLN A 111 15.37 13.59 -28.61
C GLN A 111 15.55 13.51 -27.10
N THR A 112 16.54 14.22 -26.58
CA THR A 112 16.83 14.29 -25.14
C THR A 112 17.08 15.72 -24.69
N ASP A 113 17.05 15.96 -23.37
CA ASP A 113 17.37 17.22 -22.69
C ASP A 113 18.75 17.83 -23.05
N LYS A 114 19.59 17.06 -23.76
CA LYS A 114 20.94 17.42 -24.22
C LYS A 114 21.13 17.22 -25.73
N GLY A 115 20.03 17.11 -26.48
CA GLY A 115 20.00 16.98 -27.93
C GLY A 115 19.74 15.56 -28.43
N SER A 116 19.75 15.39 -29.75
CA SER A 116 19.41 14.13 -30.42
C SER A 116 20.45 13.04 -30.19
N LEU A 117 20.00 11.81 -29.92
CA LEU A 117 20.86 10.63 -29.76
C LEU A 117 20.35 9.46 -30.59
N ASN A 118 21.25 8.75 -31.27
CA ASN A 118 20.93 7.52 -31.99
C ASN A 118 21.06 6.32 -31.06
N VAL A 119 19.93 5.68 -30.74
CA VAL A 119 19.86 4.45 -29.93
C VAL A 119 20.26 3.27 -30.81
N VAL A 120 21.29 2.54 -30.40
CA VAL A 120 21.77 1.37 -31.12
C VAL A 120 20.79 0.22 -30.93
N GLY A 121 20.31 -0.34 -32.04
CA GLY A 121 19.45 -1.52 -32.08
C GLY A 121 20.12 -2.78 -31.52
N GLY A 122 19.34 -3.81 -31.25
CA GLY A 122 19.81 -5.04 -30.61
C GLY A 122 19.11 -6.29 -31.13
N ARG A 123 19.86 -7.37 -31.29
CA ARG A 123 19.34 -8.69 -31.65
C ARG A 123 19.29 -9.56 -30.40
N PHE A 124 18.09 -9.95 -30.00
CA PHE A 124 17.84 -10.71 -28.77
C PHE A 124 17.27 -12.09 -29.13
N PRO A 125 17.91 -13.21 -28.74
CA PRO A 125 17.37 -14.53 -29.02
C PRO A 125 16.08 -14.76 -28.21
N VAL A 126 15.13 -15.50 -28.77
CA VAL A 126 14.06 -16.14 -27.99
C VAL A 126 14.57 -17.49 -27.47
N ARG A 127 14.20 -17.87 -26.24
CA ARG A 127 14.52 -19.17 -25.61
C ARG A 127 13.42 -19.58 -24.64
N GLU A 128 13.40 -20.85 -24.24
CA GLU A 128 12.57 -21.30 -23.12
C GLU A 128 12.82 -20.48 -21.86
N ALA A 129 11.75 -20.10 -21.16
CA ALA A 129 11.83 -19.37 -19.89
C ALA A 129 12.34 -20.29 -18.79
N THR A 130 13.23 -19.82 -17.91
CA THR A 130 13.68 -20.60 -16.75
C THR A 130 13.11 -20.10 -15.43
N VAL A 131 12.87 -21.00 -14.48
CA VAL A 131 12.31 -20.68 -13.17
C VAL A 131 13.40 -20.13 -12.24
N GLY A 132 13.57 -18.80 -12.26
CA GLY A 132 14.65 -18.09 -11.57
C GLY A 132 16.05 -18.63 -11.88
N ASP A 133 16.97 -18.46 -10.93
CA ASP A 133 18.39 -18.84 -11.05
C ASP A 133 18.64 -20.38 -11.19
N THR A 134 17.60 -21.21 -11.35
CA THR A 134 17.69 -22.68 -11.34
C THR A 134 18.09 -23.31 -12.67
N ASN A 135 17.96 -22.59 -13.79
CA ASN A 135 18.10 -23.10 -15.17
C ASN A 135 17.13 -24.25 -15.53
N VAL A 136 16.06 -24.47 -14.76
CA VAL A 136 15.00 -25.44 -15.11
C VAL A 136 13.96 -24.72 -16.00
N PRO A 137 13.65 -25.24 -17.21
CA PRO A 137 12.61 -24.68 -18.08
C PRO A 137 11.23 -24.64 -17.40
N ILE A 138 10.43 -23.62 -17.69
CA ILE A 138 9.05 -23.53 -17.21
C ILE A 138 8.22 -24.74 -17.66
N SER A 139 8.45 -25.25 -18.87
CA SER A 139 7.83 -26.47 -19.42
C SER A 139 8.08 -27.73 -18.60
N ASP A 140 9.17 -27.80 -17.84
CA ASP A 140 9.47 -28.93 -16.95
C ASP A 140 8.76 -28.79 -15.61
N VAL A 141 8.36 -27.57 -15.23
CA VAL A 141 7.79 -27.21 -13.93
C VAL A 141 6.27 -27.10 -13.97
N ALA A 142 5.69 -26.59 -15.06
CA ALA A 142 4.26 -26.45 -15.25
C ALA A 142 3.87 -26.70 -16.72
N GLN A 143 2.83 -27.50 -16.95
CA GLN A 143 2.25 -27.81 -18.25
C GLN A 143 0.74 -27.77 -18.16
N SER A 144 0.04 -27.36 -19.22
CA SER A 144 -1.42 -27.51 -19.31
C SER A 144 -1.85 -28.12 -20.63
N SER A 145 -3.07 -28.67 -20.63
CA SER A 145 -3.71 -29.28 -21.80
C SER A 145 -5.21 -29.03 -21.77
N LEU A 146 -5.80 -28.70 -22.92
CA LEU A 146 -7.23 -28.50 -23.10
C LEU A 146 -7.78 -29.66 -23.93
N VAL A 147 -8.55 -30.54 -23.29
CA VAL A 147 -9.03 -31.79 -23.88
C VAL A 147 -10.55 -31.74 -24.05
N LEU A 148 -10.98 -31.97 -25.29
CA LEU A 148 -12.36 -32.17 -25.73
C LEU A 148 -12.59 -33.67 -25.96
N ASP A 149 -13.81 -34.06 -26.32
CA ASP A 149 -14.03 -35.42 -26.85
C ASP A 149 -13.43 -35.54 -28.26
N ASP A 150 -12.63 -36.59 -28.51
CA ASP A 150 -11.85 -36.82 -29.74
C ASP A 150 -12.73 -37.27 -30.94
N GLY A 151 -14.04 -36.98 -30.89
CA GLY A 151 -15.07 -37.51 -31.78
C GLY A 151 -15.54 -36.54 -32.87
N GLU A 152 -16.22 -37.11 -33.87
CA GLU A 152 -17.15 -36.34 -34.69
C GLU A 152 -18.48 -36.18 -33.94
N ILE A 153 -18.75 -35.00 -33.39
CA ILE A 153 -19.97 -34.70 -32.63
C ILE A 153 -21.10 -34.22 -33.55
N TRP A 154 -22.34 -34.20 -33.09
CA TRP A 154 -23.47 -33.59 -33.82
C TRP A 154 -23.65 -32.11 -33.49
N ALA A 155 -24.20 -31.34 -34.44
CA ALA A 155 -24.64 -29.97 -34.19
C ALA A 155 -25.69 -29.93 -33.05
N GLY A 156 -25.39 -29.18 -31.98
CA GLY A 156 -26.21 -29.13 -30.76
C GLY A 156 -25.85 -30.16 -29.69
N GLU A 157 -24.91 -31.08 -29.94
CA GLU A 157 -24.50 -32.08 -28.94
C GLU A 157 -23.64 -31.46 -27.84
N VAL A 158 -24.04 -31.69 -26.59
CA VAL A 158 -23.31 -31.24 -25.39
C VAL A 158 -22.21 -32.25 -25.06
N ILE A 159 -20.97 -31.78 -25.08
CA ILE A 159 -19.77 -32.57 -24.78
C ILE A 159 -19.07 -32.09 -23.51
N PRO A 160 -18.30 -32.96 -22.83
CA PRO A 160 -17.38 -32.54 -21.78
C PRO A 160 -16.23 -31.70 -22.35
N VAL A 161 -15.82 -30.69 -21.59
CA VAL A 161 -14.61 -29.88 -21.82
C VAL A 161 -13.77 -30.00 -20.56
N SER A 162 -12.49 -30.36 -20.68
CA SER A 162 -11.60 -30.48 -19.53
C SER A 162 -10.28 -29.76 -19.74
N TYR A 163 -9.90 -28.93 -18.77
CA TYR A 163 -8.61 -28.28 -18.74
C TYR A 163 -7.80 -28.84 -17.58
N THR A 164 -6.61 -29.37 -17.89
CA THR A 164 -5.68 -29.93 -16.91
C THR A 164 -4.46 -29.05 -16.80
N LEU A 165 -4.05 -28.71 -15.57
CA LEU A 165 -2.78 -28.03 -15.25
C LEU A 165 -1.96 -28.94 -14.32
N ASP A 166 -0.80 -29.41 -14.79
CA ASP A 166 0.16 -30.24 -14.06
C ASP A 166 1.35 -29.38 -13.60
N VAL A 167 1.60 -29.31 -12.28
CA VAL A 167 2.66 -28.48 -11.70
C VAL A 167 3.53 -29.25 -10.71
N SER A 168 4.85 -29.19 -10.86
CA SER A 168 5.81 -29.78 -9.92
C SER A 168 5.69 -29.16 -8.51
N ALA A 169 5.39 -30.00 -7.52
CA ALA A 169 5.27 -29.58 -6.12
C ALA A 169 6.61 -29.12 -5.52
N ARG A 170 7.75 -29.43 -6.17
CA ARG A 170 9.09 -28.95 -5.78
C ARG A 170 9.16 -27.42 -5.70
N PHE A 171 8.42 -26.74 -6.57
CA PHE A 171 8.47 -25.30 -6.77
C PHE A 171 7.39 -24.51 -6.00
N ARG A 172 6.53 -25.19 -5.23
CA ARG A 172 5.52 -24.60 -4.33
C ARG A 172 4.71 -23.47 -5.00
N ALA A 173 4.21 -23.75 -6.19
CA ALA A 173 3.43 -22.78 -6.95
C ALA A 173 2.10 -22.43 -6.28
N SER A 174 1.68 -21.17 -6.45
CA SER A 174 0.34 -20.67 -6.13
C SER A 174 -0.37 -20.34 -7.44
N ILE A 175 -1.44 -21.06 -7.74
CA ILE A 175 -2.17 -20.98 -9.01
C ILE A 175 -3.20 -19.85 -8.90
N GLY A 176 -3.24 -18.96 -9.89
CA GLY A 176 -4.15 -17.82 -9.96
C GLY A 176 -5.38 -18.13 -10.80
N GLY A 177 -6.56 -17.84 -10.24
CA GLY A 177 -7.84 -17.87 -10.95
C GLY A 177 -8.25 -19.24 -11.51
N GLU A 178 -9.20 -19.17 -12.43
CA GLU A 178 -9.57 -20.23 -13.37
C GLU A 178 -8.77 -20.06 -14.67
N PRO A 179 -8.75 -21.07 -15.57
CA PRO A 179 -8.16 -20.91 -16.90
C PRO A 179 -8.99 -19.95 -17.77
N GLU A 180 -8.35 -18.88 -18.21
CA GLU A 180 -8.89 -17.87 -19.12
C GLU A 180 -8.77 -18.35 -20.57
N TRP A 181 -9.86 -18.31 -21.33
CA TRP A 181 -9.90 -18.74 -22.74
C TRP A 181 -10.98 -17.98 -23.51
N ASP A 182 -10.77 -17.82 -24.82
CA ASP A 182 -11.86 -17.51 -25.73
C ASP A 182 -12.57 -18.83 -26.06
N SER A 183 -13.78 -19.01 -25.53
CA SER A 183 -14.57 -20.22 -25.77
C SER A 183 -15.18 -20.26 -27.17
N SER A 184 -15.20 -19.15 -27.92
CA SER A 184 -15.85 -19.09 -29.23
C SER A 184 -15.23 -20.12 -30.20
N PRO A 185 -16.03 -20.96 -30.89
CA PRO A 185 -17.49 -20.91 -31.07
C PRO A 185 -18.32 -21.80 -30.12
N LEU A 186 -17.73 -22.40 -29.08
CA LEU A 186 -18.45 -23.20 -28.09
C LEU A 186 -19.33 -22.31 -27.19
N VAL A 187 -20.59 -22.70 -27.02
CA VAL A 187 -21.41 -22.24 -25.90
C VAL A 187 -21.11 -23.18 -24.73
N VAL A 188 -20.59 -22.65 -23.62
CA VAL A 188 -20.03 -23.43 -22.50
C VAL A 188 -20.69 -23.10 -21.15
N GLU A 189 -20.55 -24.03 -20.20
CA GLU A 189 -20.75 -23.77 -18.77
C GLU A 189 -19.54 -23.08 -18.13
N GLU A 190 -19.75 -22.43 -16.98
CA GLU A 190 -18.66 -21.98 -16.11
C GLU A 190 -17.83 -23.18 -15.61
N TRP A 191 -16.57 -22.95 -15.21
CA TRP A 191 -15.72 -24.03 -14.75
C TRP A 191 -16.19 -24.57 -13.38
N GLN A 192 -16.36 -25.88 -13.29
CA GLN A 192 -16.66 -26.56 -12.02
C GLN A 192 -15.43 -26.56 -11.11
N GLU A 193 -15.65 -26.66 -9.78
CA GLU A 193 -14.57 -26.66 -8.78
C GLU A 193 -13.46 -27.67 -9.14
N PRO A 194 -12.19 -27.21 -9.28
CA PRO A 194 -11.13 -28.06 -9.84
C PRO A 194 -10.76 -29.21 -8.92
N SER A 195 -10.94 -30.43 -9.42
CA SER A 195 -10.48 -31.64 -8.74
C SER A 195 -8.95 -31.65 -8.64
N ARG A 196 -8.42 -32.15 -7.52
CA ARG A 196 -6.99 -32.09 -7.19
C ARG A 196 -6.40 -33.48 -7.06
N LEU A 197 -5.43 -33.80 -7.90
CA LEU A 197 -4.74 -35.09 -7.91
C LEU A 197 -3.25 -34.87 -7.65
N THR A 198 -2.67 -35.63 -6.71
CA THR A 198 -1.21 -35.67 -6.53
C THR A 198 -0.65 -36.92 -7.17
N ARG A 199 0.27 -36.77 -8.13
CA ARG A 199 0.91 -37.86 -8.87
C ARG A 199 2.40 -37.91 -8.57
N GLY A 200 2.92 -39.09 -8.22
CA GLY A 200 4.36 -39.34 -8.16
C GLY A 200 4.82 -40.19 -6.98
N VAL A 201 5.70 -41.15 -7.26
CA VAL A 201 6.51 -41.87 -6.27
C VAL A 201 7.94 -41.90 -6.80
N GLY A 202 8.88 -41.26 -6.10
CA GLY A 202 10.30 -41.34 -6.42
C GLY A 202 10.91 -40.24 -7.30
N GLY A 203 10.74 -38.95 -6.95
CA GLY A 203 11.65 -37.89 -7.42
C GLY A 203 10.99 -36.52 -7.63
N ASP A 204 9.91 -36.49 -8.41
CA ASP A 204 9.09 -35.31 -8.67
C ASP A 204 7.63 -35.65 -8.33
N ALA A 205 7.13 -35.09 -7.23
CA ALA A 205 5.70 -35.15 -6.91
C ALA A 205 5.02 -33.96 -7.60
N ARG A 206 3.90 -34.21 -8.29
CA ARG A 206 3.17 -33.19 -9.03
C ARG A 206 1.76 -33.00 -8.52
N ASN A 207 1.32 -31.75 -8.57
CA ASN A 207 -0.02 -31.30 -8.26
C ASN A 207 -0.74 -31.05 -9.58
N ILE A 208 -1.72 -31.89 -9.89
CA ILE A 208 -2.56 -31.79 -11.07
C ILE A 208 -3.90 -31.18 -10.62
N LEU A 209 -4.28 -30.06 -11.22
CA LEU A 209 -5.66 -29.57 -11.21
C LEU A 209 -6.36 -30.03 -12.48
N VAL A 210 -7.60 -30.50 -12.35
CA VAL A 210 -8.48 -30.75 -13.50
C VAL A 210 -9.75 -29.93 -13.29
N TYR A 211 -9.92 -28.90 -14.12
CA TYR A 211 -11.14 -28.12 -14.27
C TYR A 211 -12.04 -28.82 -15.29
N ALA A 212 -13.32 -28.92 -14.99
CA ALA A 212 -14.32 -29.54 -15.87
C ALA A 212 -15.42 -28.52 -16.22
N SER A 213 -15.88 -28.56 -17.45
CA SER A 213 -17.06 -27.85 -17.94
C SER A 213 -17.74 -28.73 -19.00
N ARG A 214 -18.80 -28.24 -19.62
CA ARG A 214 -19.43 -28.79 -20.81
C ARG A 214 -19.57 -27.69 -21.85
N GLY A 215 -19.78 -28.06 -23.11
CA GLY A 215 -20.14 -27.12 -24.15
C GLY A 215 -20.71 -27.77 -25.40
N TYR A 216 -21.25 -26.97 -26.32
CA TYR A 216 -21.76 -27.43 -27.61
C TYR A 216 -21.52 -26.40 -28.72
N ILE A 217 -21.64 -26.84 -29.98
CA ILE A 217 -21.61 -26.00 -31.17
C ILE A 217 -22.85 -26.33 -32.03
N ASN A 218 -23.67 -25.33 -32.36
CA ASN A 218 -24.89 -25.51 -33.17
C ASN A 218 -24.62 -25.45 -34.70
N SER A 219 -23.48 -24.90 -35.13
CA SER A 219 -23.13 -24.79 -36.56
C SER A 219 -22.20 -25.94 -37.00
N PRO A 220 -22.59 -26.76 -38.01
CA PRO A 220 -21.74 -27.83 -38.50
C PRO A 220 -20.50 -27.28 -39.24
N GLY A 221 -19.36 -27.91 -39.04
CA GLY A 221 -18.06 -27.41 -39.50
C GLY A 221 -16.88 -28.14 -38.84
N SER A 222 -15.67 -27.63 -39.02
CA SER A 222 -14.49 -28.06 -38.26
C SER A 222 -13.81 -26.82 -37.69
N TYR A 223 -13.52 -26.84 -36.39
CA TYR A 223 -13.12 -25.67 -35.61
C TYR A 223 -11.86 -25.99 -34.82
N VAL A 224 -10.90 -25.07 -34.84
CA VAL A 224 -9.77 -25.07 -33.91
C VAL A 224 -10.20 -24.22 -32.72
N ILE A 225 -10.17 -24.81 -31.52
CA ILE A 225 -10.57 -24.14 -30.29
C ILE A 225 -9.36 -23.39 -29.72
N PRO A 226 -9.50 -22.10 -29.34
CA PRO A 226 -8.39 -21.33 -28.78
C PRO A 226 -7.76 -21.96 -27.53
N SER A 227 -6.44 -21.85 -27.41
CA SER A 227 -5.70 -22.30 -26.22
C SER A 227 -6.13 -21.53 -24.97
N ALA A 228 -6.46 -22.25 -23.90
CA ALA A 228 -6.64 -21.66 -22.58
C ALA A 228 -5.28 -21.28 -21.94
N GLN A 229 -5.27 -20.21 -21.14
CA GLN A 229 -4.12 -19.73 -20.38
C GLN A 229 -4.43 -19.66 -18.88
N GLN A 230 -3.43 -19.92 -18.02
CA GLN A 230 -3.59 -19.72 -16.58
C GLN A 230 -2.30 -19.20 -15.93
N LEU A 231 -2.43 -18.26 -15.00
CA LEU A 231 -1.30 -17.64 -14.31
C LEU A 231 -0.83 -18.50 -13.12
N VAL A 232 0.46 -18.87 -13.13
CA VAL A 232 1.09 -19.70 -12.09
C VAL A 232 2.22 -18.91 -11.43
N ASN A 233 2.11 -18.70 -10.12
CA ASN A 233 3.05 -17.92 -9.33
C ASN A 233 4.01 -18.87 -8.59
N ILE A 234 5.26 -18.96 -9.04
CA ILE A 234 6.27 -19.89 -8.53
C ILE A 234 7.11 -19.23 -7.42
N SER A 235 7.30 -19.93 -6.29
CA SER A 235 7.98 -19.40 -5.11
C SER A 235 9.45 -19.78 -5.07
N ILE A 236 10.34 -18.81 -5.31
CA ILE A 236 11.78 -19.02 -5.49
C ILE A 236 12.57 -18.39 -4.32
N PRO A 237 13.56 -19.08 -3.73
CA PRO A 237 14.43 -18.49 -2.71
C PRO A 237 15.32 -17.41 -3.31
N SER A 238 15.31 -16.21 -2.74
CA SER A 238 16.20 -15.13 -3.17
C SER A 238 17.64 -15.35 -2.68
N SER A 239 18.61 -14.96 -3.50
CA SER A 239 20.05 -15.13 -3.30
C SER A 239 20.67 -14.09 -2.33
N GLY A 240 19.88 -13.53 -1.42
CA GLY A 240 20.28 -12.47 -0.48
C GLY A 240 20.79 -12.96 0.88
N PHE A 241 21.40 -12.06 1.65
CA PHE A 241 21.85 -12.31 3.04
C PHE A 241 20.70 -12.62 4.02
N MET A 242 19.45 -12.33 3.62
CA MET A 242 18.23 -12.70 4.33
C MET A 242 17.42 -13.59 3.39
N LEU A 243 17.14 -14.84 3.80
CA LEU A 243 16.37 -15.80 2.98
C LEU A 243 14.89 -15.42 2.94
N SER A 244 14.52 -14.51 2.05
CA SER A 244 13.13 -14.30 1.62
C SER A 244 12.81 -15.11 0.37
N LEU A 245 11.56 -15.52 0.23
CA LEU A 245 11.01 -16.05 -1.03
C LEU A 245 10.54 -14.87 -1.90
N ARG A 246 10.83 -14.91 -3.20
CA ARG A 246 10.18 -14.07 -4.22
C ARG A 246 9.21 -14.93 -5.02
N ALA A 247 8.11 -14.35 -5.47
CA ALA A 247 7.20 -14.98 -6.42
C ALA A 247 7.51 -14.49 -7.84
N GLU A 248 7.63 -15.40 -8.79
CA GLU A 248 7.69 -15.11 -10.22
C GLU A 248 6.43 -15.66 -10.89
N GLN A 249 5.80 -14.89 -11.77
CA GLN A 249 4.55 -15.23 -12.42
C GLN A 249 4.79 -15.64 -13.86
N PHE A 250 4.23 -16.78 -14.26
CA PHE A 250 4.29 -17.33 -15.60
C PHE A 250 2.87 -17.56 -16.13
N SER A 251 2.62 -17.30 -17.41
CA SER A 251 1.37 -17.73 -18.08
C SER A 251 1.59 -19.12 -18.69
N ILE A 252 0.81 -20.10 -18.25
CA ILE A 252 0.87 -21.47 -18.78
C ILE A 252 -0.24 -21.62 -19.82
N THR A 253 0.15 -21.73 -21.08
CA THR A 253 -0.74 -21.85 -22.23
C THR A 253 -0.88 -23.32 -22.64
N SER A 254 -2.11 -23.75 -22.85
CA SER A 254 -2.46 -25.10 -23.32
C SER A 254 -2.34 -25.24 -24.84
N ASP A 255 -2.59 -26.45 -25.34
CA ASP A 255 -2.81 -26.74 -26.74
C ASP A 255 -4.15 -26.17 -27.27
N SER A 256 -4.31 -26.19 -28.59
CA SER A 256 -5.52 -25.74 -29.30
C SER A 256 -6.14 -26.92 -30.05
N PRO A 257 -7.02 -27.71 -29.40
CA PRO A 257 -7.60 -28.91 -30.00
C PRO A 257 -8.52 -28.55 -31.18
N GLN A 258 -8.67 -29.49 -32.12
CA GLN A 258 -9.56 -29.35 -33.27
C GLN A 258 -10.75 -30.31 -33.15
N ILE A 259 -11.97 -29.77 -33.29
CA ILE A 259 -13.23 -30.53 -33.21
C ILE A 259 -13.99 -30.48 -34.54
N THR A 260 -14.76 -31.53 -34.85
CA THR A 260 -15.57 -31.62 -36.08
C THR A 260 -17.03 -31.90 -35.75
N VAL A 261 -17.91 -31.05 -36.26
CA VAL A 261 -19.34 -30.97 -35.94
C VAL A 261 -20.15 -31.36 -37.17
N LYS A 262 -20.88 -32.47 -37.09
CA LYS A 262 -21.74 -33.01 -38.14
C LYS A 262 -23.08 -32.27 -38.22
N PRO A 263 -23.64 -32.05 -39.42
CA PRO A 263 -25.03 -31.63 -39.56
C PRO A 263 -25.97 -32.75 -39.09
N LEU A 264 -27.11 -32.39 -38.51
CA LEU A 264 -28.16 -33.35 -38.16
C LEU A 264 -28.69 -34.09 -39.41
N PRO A 265 -29.11 -35.36 -39.29
CA PRO A 265 -29.50 -36.17 -40.44
C PRO A 265 -30.77 -35.66 -41.13
N ALA A 266 -30.85 -35.83 -42.46
CA ALA A 266 -32.03 -35.49 -43.24
C ALA A 266 -32.90 -36.72 -43.52
N PRO A 267 -34.25 -36.60 -43.57
CA PRO A 267 -35.03 -35.37 -43.45
C PRO A 267 -35.29 -34.96 -41.99
N ILE A 268 -35.17 -33.66 -41.70
CA ILE A 268 -35.49 -33.08 -40.39
C ILE A 268 -37.03 -33.12 -40.19
N PRO A 269 -37.56 -33.66 -39.08
CA PRO A 269 -38.99 -33.68 -38.81
C PRO A 269 -39.58 -32.28 -38.66
N ALA A 270 -40.78 -32.04 -39.20
CA ALA A 270 -41.47 -30.75 -39.10
C ALA A 270 -41.91 -30.37 -37.66
N THR A 271 -41.77 -31.28 -36.70
CA THR A 271 -42.04 -31.11 -35.26
C THR A 271 -40.77 -30.93 -34.41
N PHE A 272 -39.59 -30.91 -35.05
CA PHE A 272 -38.30 -30.72 -34.37
C PHE A 272 -37.99 -29.24 -34.18
N ASN A 273 -37.86 -28.83 -32.91
CA ASN A 273 -37.66 -27.42 -32.52
C ASN A 273 -36.22 -27.12 -32.04
N GLY A 274 -35.22 -27.81 -32.58
CA GLY A 274 -33.79 -27.55 -32.27
C GLY A 274 -33.23 -28.25 -31.02
N ALA A 275 -34.05 -29.01 -30.28
CA ALA A 275 -33.63 -29.67 -29.05
C ALA A 275 -32.78 -30.93 -29.29
N VAL A 276 -31.53 -30.92 -28.81
CA VAL A 276 -30.54 -32.00 -28.91
C VAL A 276 -30.10 -32.41 -27.52
N GLY A 277 -30.14 -33.72 -27.23
CA GLY A 277 -29.81 -34.26 -25.90
C GLY A 277 -30.72 -35.42 -25.49
N SER A 278 -31.04 -35.49 -24.20
CA SER A 278 -31.89 -36.52 -23.58
C SER A 278 -32.95 -35.88 -22.70
N PHE A 279 -34.23 -36.08 -23.04
CA PHE A 279 -35.36 -35.40 -22.40
C PHE A 279 -36.51 -36.35 -22.03
N GLN A 280 -37.31 -35.93 -21.04
CA GLN A 280 -38.55 -36.56 -20.59
C GLN A 280 -39.68 -35.55 -20.62
N LEU A 281 -40.88 -35.96 -21.08
CA LEU A 281 -42.07 -35.11 -21.21
C LEU A 281 -43.23 -35.69 -20.41
N THR A 282 -43.75 -34.91 -19.46
CA THR A 282 -44.84 -35.28 -18.55
C THR A 282 -46.02 -34.33 -18.72
N SER A 283 -47.24 -34.88 -18.90
CA SER A 283 -48.50 -34.13 -18.94
C SER A 283 -49.36 -34.51 -17.73
N LYS A 284 -49.96 -33.52 -17.06
CA LYS A 284 -50.82 -33.75 -15.89
C LYS A 284 -51.98 -32.75 -15.85
N VAL A 285 -53.17 -33.24 -15.50
CA VAL A 285 -54.37 -32.41 -15.28
C VAL A 285 -54.80 -32.53 -13.82
N VAL A 286 -55.07 -31.41 -13.15
CA VAL A 286 -55.48 -31.38 -11.74
C VAL A 286 -56.56 -30.31 -11.51
N PRO A 287 -57.71 -30.65 -10.90
CA PRO A 287 -58.21 -32.01 -10.61
C PRO A 287 -58.69 -32.74 -11.89
N GLU A 288 -58.85 -34.07 -11.80
CA GLU A 288 -59.42 -34.91 -12.88
C GLU A 288 -60.96 -34.86 -12.94
N SER A 289 -61.61 -34.19 -11.98
CA SER A 289 -63.04 -33.89 -12.00
C SER A 289 -63.31 -32.51 -11.38
N ALA A 290 -64.27 -31.79 -11.94
CA ALA A 290 -64.61 -30.41 -11.57
C ALA A 290 -66.09 -30.11 -11.89
N ALA A 291 -66.66 -29.05 -11.34
CA ALA A 291 -67.95 -28.50 -11.79
C ALA A 291 -67.77 -27.39 -12.84
N VAL A 292 -68.82 -27.10 -13.62
CA VAL A 292 -68.87 -25.92 -14.50
C VAL A 292 -68.55 -24.65 -13.72
N GLY A 293 -67.49 -23.94 -14.13
CA GLY A 293 -66.98 -22.73 -13.46
C GLY A 293 -65.81 -22.95 -12.49
N GLU A 294 -65.45 -24.18 -12.13
CA GLU A 294 -64.29 -24.46 -11.27
C GLU A 294 -62.99 -24.56 -12.10
N PRO A 295 -61.86 -23.94 -11.68
CA PRO A 295 -60.62 -23.94 -12.44
C PRO A 295 -59.89 -25.29 -12.35
N VAL A 296 -59.38 -25.75 -13.50
CA VAL A 296 -58.55 -26.96 -13.65
C VAL A 296 -57.21 -26.57 -14.28
N THR A 297 -56.09 -27.06 -13.77
CA THR A 297 -54.76 -26.78 -14.32
C THR A 297 -54.27 -27.97 -15.15
N TRP A 298 -53.88 -27.70 -16.40
CA TRP A 298 -53.14 -28.62 -17.26
C TRP A 298 -51.66 -28.21 -17.30
N THR A 299 -50.83 -28.92 -16.54
CA THR A 299 -49.36 -28.75 -16.54
C THR A 299 -48.73 -29.63 -17.61
N LEU A 300 -47.82 -29.05 -18.39
CA LEU A 300 -46.89 -29.77 -19.26
C LEU A 300 -45.46 -29.48 -18.78
N LEU A 301 -44.70 -30.52 -18.45
CA LEU A 301 -43.33 -30.45 -17.94
C LEU A 301 -42.39 -31.18 -18.91
N LEU A 302 -41.34 -30.50 -19.34
CA LEU A 302 -40.19 -31.07 -20.04
C LEU A 302 -38.96 -30.93 -19.15
N GLU A 303 -38.23 -32.01 -18.93
CA GLU A 303 -37.03 -32.06 -18.07
C GLU A 303 -35.92 -32.89 -18.75
N GLY A 304 -34.65 -32.58 -18.55
CA GLY A 304 -33.55 -33.31 -19.21
C GLY A 304 -32.21 -32.59 -19.32
N GLU A 305 -31.28 -33.21 -20.04
CA GLU A 305 -29.94 -32.71 -20.34
C GLU A 305 -29.76 -32.47 -21.84
N GLY A 306 -29.25 -31.30 -22.24
CA GLY A 306 -29.08 -30.93 -23.65
C GLY A 306 -28.87 -29.44 -23.89
N ASN A 307 -28.99 -29.00 -25.16
CA ASN A 307 -28.76 -27.61 -25.60
C ASN A 307 -29.87 -26.62 -25.20
N TRP A 308 -30.25 -26.59 -23.92
CA TRP A 308 -31.31 -25.72 -23.39
C TRP A 308 -31.29 -24.25 -23.84
N PRO A 309 -30.15 -23.56 -24.07
CA PRO A 309 -30.16 -22.19 -24.61
C PRO A 309 -30.88 -22.04 -25.96
N ASP A 310 -30.84 -23.05 -26.82
CA ASP A 310 -31.51 -23.06 -28.13
C ASP A 310 -32.98 -23.46 -28.08
N ILE A 311 -33.45 -24.08 -26.98
CA ILE A 311 -34.81 -24.63 -26.88
C ILE A 311 -35.82 -23.48 -26.66
N PRO A 312 -36.70 -23.17 -27.64
CA PRO A 312 -37.52 -21.95 -27.61
C PRO A 312 -38.78 -22.08 -26.74
N GLY A 313 -39.23 -23.30 -26.43
CA GLY A 313 -40.43 -23.55 -25.65
C GLY A 313 -41.15 -24.86 -25.99
N LEU A 314 -42.31 -25.05 -25.37
CA LEU A 314 -43.18 -26.21 -25.54
C LEU A 314 -44.19 -26.02 -26.69
N PRO A 315 -44.75 -27.11 -27.26
CA PRO A 315 -45.64 -27.01 -28.41
C PRO A 315 -47.03 -26.51 -27.99
N SER A 316 -47.57 -25.54 -28.73
CA SER A 316 -48.85 -24.91 -28.45
C SER A 316 -50.01 -25.92 -28.36
N ARG A 317 -50.64 -26.01 -27.20
CA ARG A 317 -51.75 -26.95 -26.93
C ARG A 317 -53.08 -26.40 -27.44
N GLN A 318 -53.81 -27.19 -28.24
CA GLN A 318 -55.18 -26.85 -28.64
C GLN A 318 -56.16 -27.20 -27.52
N VAL A 319 -57.11 -26.31 -27.24
CA VAL A 319 -58.16 -26.45 -26.23
C VAL A 319 -59.51 -26.19 -26.90
N SER A 320 -60.55 -26.94 -26.52
CA SER A 320 -61.89 -26.75 -27.09
C SER A 320 -62.57 -25.47 -26.59
N ASN A 321 -63.45 -24.89 -27.41
CA ASN A 321 -64.25 -23.69 -27.10
C ASN A 321 -65.17 -23.82 -25.85
N SER A 322 -65.29 -25.01 -25.26
CA SER A 322 -65.99 -25.28 -23.99
C SER A 322 -65.18 -24.87 -22.74
N PHE A 323 -63.98 -24.29 -22.90
CA PHE A 323 -63.17 -23.75 -21.81
C PHE A 323 -62.81 -22.29 -22.05
N ARG A 324 -62.82 -21.49 -20.98
CA ARG A 324 -62.07 -20.23 -20.93
C ARG A 324 -60.64 -20.54 -20.49
N VAL A 325 -59.68 -20.24 -21.36
CA VAL A 325 -58.25 -20.47 -21.12
C VAL A 325 -57.62 -19.26 -20.43
N VAL A 326 -56.75 -19.50 -19.46
CA VAL A 326 -55.80 -18.54 -18.89
C VAL A 326 -54.42 -19.20 -18.87
N GLN A 327 -53.54 -18.74 -19.75
CA GLN A 327 -52.17 -19.25 -19.90
C GLN A 327 -51.21 -18.23 -19.27
N PRO A 328 -50.68 -18.48 -18.06
CA PRO A 328 -49.49 -17.77 -17.57
C PRO A 328 -48.26 -18.05 -18.46
N ASP A 329 -47.24 -17.21 -18.32
CA ASP A 329 -45.95 -17.41 -18.99
C ASP A 329 -45.28 -18.73 -18.57
N ALA A 330 -44.58 -19.38 -19.50
CA ALA A 330 -43.90 -20.64 -19.25
C ALA A 330 -42.77 -20.47 -18.22
N ARG A 331 -42.75 -21.32 -17.20
CA ARG A 331 -41.75 -21.29 -16.13
C ARG A 331 -40.56 -22.17 -16.54
N ARG A 332 -39.44 -21.53 -16.86
CA ARG A 332 -38.16 -22.19 -17.14
C ARG A 332 -37.31 -22.19 -15.88
N GLU A 333 -36.94 -23.38 -15.42
CA GLU A 333 -36.09 -23.57 -14.24
C GLU A 333 -34.79 -24.22 -14.71
N MET A 334 -33.65 -23.63 -14.35
CA MET A 334 -32.31 -24.15 -14.68
C MET A 334 -31.54 -24.31 -13.37
N LEU A 335 -30.72 -25.34 -13.26
CA LEU A 335 -29.91 -25.56 -12.06
C LEU A 335 -28.78 -24.53 -12.01
N GLU A 336 -28.52 -23.99 -10.83
CA GLU A 336 -27.49 -22.96 -10.63
C GLU A 336 -26.11 -23.51 -11.01
N GLY A 337 -25.37 -22.78 -11.87
CA GLY A 337 -24.12 -23.23 -12.47
C GLY A 337 -24.24 -24.29 -13.59
N LYS A 338 -25.45 -24.65 -14.03
CA LYS A 338 -25.68 -25.66 -15.07
C LYS A 338 -26.52 -25.13 -16.23
N LEU A 339 -25.87 -24.87 -17.35
CA LEU A 339 -26.49 -24.39 -18.59
C LEU A 339 -27.20 -25.52 -19.36
N PHE A 340 -26.79 -26.78 -19.14
CA PHE A 340 -27.30 -27.94 -19.90
C PHE A 340 -28.23 -28.86 -19.13
N GLU A 341 -28.56 -28.56 -17.87
CA GLU A 341 -29.59 -29.29 -17.10
C GLU A 341 -30.69 -28.33 -16.63
N GLY A 342 -31.94 -28.67 -16.92
CA GLY A 342 -33.07 -27.81 -16.56
C GLY A 342 -34.43 -28.43 -16.87
N SER A 343 -35.46 -27.59 -16.76
CA SER A 343 -36.83 -27.91 -17.14
C SER A 343 -37.60 -26.70 -17.65
N ILE A 344 -38.67 -26.96 -18.41
CA ILE A 344 -39.70 -25.98 -18.74
C ILE A 344 -41.06 -26.56 -18.32
N ALA A 345 -41.74 -25.84 -17.44
CA ALA A 345 -43.10 -26.13 -16.97
C ALA A 345 -44.07 -25.07 -17.51
N GLU A 346 -45.05 -25.50 -18.30
CA GLU A 346 -46.10 -24.63 -18.81
C GLU A 346 -47.46 -25.05 -18.22
N ASP A 347 -47.97 -24.23 -17.30
CA ASP A 347 -49.31 -24.40 -16.73
C ASP A 347 -50.35 -23.69 -17.60
N VAL A 348 -51.44 -24.38 -17.93
CA VAL A 348 -52.61 -23.77 -18.59
C VAL A 348 -53.82 -23.96 -17.69
N VAL A 349 -54.42 -22.87 -17.22
CA VAL A 349 -55.62 -22.89 -16.39
C VAL A 349 -56.86 -22.85 -17.28
N LEU A 350 -57.76 -23.79 -17.05
CA LEU A 350 -58.95 -24.07 -17.84
C LEU A 350 -60.19 -23.93 -16.96
N ILE A 351 -61.11 -23.06 -17.34
CA ILE A 351 -62.39 -22.89 -16.66
C ILE A 351 -63.50 -23.44 -17.58
N PRO A 352 -64.12 -24.59 -17.26
CA PRO A 352 -65.12 -25.22 -18.12
C PRO A 352 -66.43 -24.42 -18.11
N THR A 353 -67.01 -24.22 -19.29
CA THR A 353 -68.28 -23.50 -19.49
C THR A 353 -69.47 -24.42 -19.79
N GLN A 354 -69.23 -25.72 -19.96
CA GLN A 354 -70.22 -26.75 -20.30
C GLN A 354 -69.91 -28.05 -19.54
N PRO A 355 -70.92 -28.81 -19.07
CA PRO A 355 -70.71 -30.13 -18.47
C PRO A 355 -70.48 -31.20 -19.55
N GLY A 356 -69.69 -32.21 -19.21
CA GLY A 356 -69.31 -33.29 -20.13
C GLY A 356 -67.95 -33.90 -19.82
N GLU A 357 -67.56 -34.92 -20.59
CA GLU A 357 -66.23 -35.51 -20.56
C GLU A 357 -65.35 -34.83 -21.62
N PHE A 358 -64.15 -34.40 -21.22
CA PHE A 358 -63.19 -33.73 -22.11
C PHE A 358 -61.83 -34.43 -22.06
N THR A 359 -61.21 -34.63 -23.21
CA THR A 359 -59.89 -35.28 -23.32
C THR A 359 -58.82 -34.25 -23.69
N PHE A 360 -57.72 -34.25 -22.94
CA PHE A 360 -56.54 -33.40 -23.18
C PHE A 360 -55.36 -34.27 -23.61
N GLY A 361 -54.69 -33.89 -24.70
CA GLY A 361 -53.62 -34.70 -25.29
C GLY A 361 -54.11 -35.87 -26.16
N PRO A 362 -53.20 -36.72 -26.68
CA PRO A 362 -51.77 -36.77 -26.37
C PRO A 362 -51.00 -35.54 -26.87
N VAL A 363 -49.87 -35.24 -26.23
CA VAL A 363 -48.96 -34.15 -26.65
C VAL A 363 -47.67 -34.77 -27.16
N ALA A 364 -47.32 -34.50 -28.43
CA ALA A 364 -46.11 -34.98 -29.06
C ALA A 364 -45.04 -33.86 -29.15
N TRP A 365 -43.78 -34.20 -28.91
CA TRP A 365 -42.64 -33.29 -29.02
C TRP A 365 -41.40 -34.04 -29.51
N THR A 366 -40.67 -33.49 -30.47
CA THR A 366 -39.56 -34.18 -31.16
C THR A 366 -38.21 -33.54 -30.84
N TYR A 367 -37.27 -34.37 -30.39
CA TYR A 367 -35.87 -34.01 -30.14
C TYR A 367 -34.94 -34.92 -30.97
N PHE A 368 -33.65 -34.58 -31.02
CA PHE A 368 -32.61 -35.43 -31.56
C PHE A 368 -31.80 -36.05 -30.42
N ASP A 369 -31.68 -37.38 -30.44
CA ASP A 369 -30.89 -38.14 -29.48
C ASP A 369 -29.51 -38.42 -30.11
N PRO A 370 -28.44 -37.74 -29.68
CA PRO A 370 -27.14 -37.85 -30.35
C PRO A 370 -26.49 -39.23 -30.13
N ALA A 371 -26.75 -39.88 -28.99
CA ALA A 371 -26.25 -41.22 -28.67
C ALA A 371 -26.93 -42.32 -29.50
N ALA A 372 -28.18 -42.10 -29.92
CA ALA A 372 -28.86 -42.94 -30.92
C ALA A 372 -28.55 -42.53 -32.37
N GLY A 373 -28.19 -41.26 -32.61
CA GLY A 373 -28.07 -40.68 -33.96
C GLY A 373 -29.41 -40.47 -34.67
N GLU A 374 -30.53 -40.45 -33.93
CA GLU A 374 -31.90 -40.49 -34.47
C GLU A 374 -32.83 -39.46 -33.80
N TYR A 375 -33.85 -39.02 -34.54
CA TYR A 375 -34.94 -38.20 -33.99
C TYR A 375 -35.92 -39.05 -33.19
N LYS A 376 -36.18 -38.66 -31.94
CA LYS A 376 -37.14 -39.31 -31.04
C LYS A 376 -38.29 -38.37 -30.73
N THR A 377 -39.51 -38.91 -30.75
CA THR A 377 -40.73 -38.16 -30.44
C THR A 377 -41.32 -38.65 -29.12
N LEU A 378 -41.20 -37.84 -28.08
CA LEU A 378 -41.87 -38.05 -26.81
C LEU A 378 -43.37 -37.82 -27.00
N THR A 379 -44.19 -38.71 -26.45
CA THR A 379 -45.66 -38.59 -26.49
C THR A 379 -46.19 -38.69 -25.08
N ALA A 380 -46.60 -37.56 -24.51
CA ALA A 380 -47.28 -37.54 -23.22
C ALA A 380 -48.72 -38.07 -23.40
N PRO A 381 -49.21 -38.94 -22.49
CA PRO A 381 -50.50 -39.61 -22.64
C PRO A 381 -51.68 -38.64 -22.56
N ALA A 382 -52.82 -39.05 -23.13
CA ALA A 382 -54.07 -38.31 -22.98
C ALA A 382 -54.62 -38.42 -21.56
N THR A 383 -55.26 -37.35 -21.07
CA THR A 383 -55.89 -37.27 -19.75
C THR A 383 -57.34 -36.81 -19.89
N THR A 384 -58.27 -37.48 -19.22
CA THR A 384 -59.70 -37.15 -19.23
C THR A 384 -60.10 -36.32 -18.02
N LEU A 385 -60.85 -35.24 -18.24
CA LEU A 385 -61.52 -34.44 -17.22
C LEU A 385 -63.03 -34.68 -17.27
N GLN A 386 -63.63 -34.99 -16.12
CA GLN A 386 -65.07 -35.12 -15.96
C GLN A 386 -65.67 -33.82 -15.39
N VAL A 387 -66.46 -33.09 -16.19
CA VAL A 387 -67.11 -31.83 -15.77
C VAL A 387 -68.56 -32.07 -15.39
N ALA A 388 -68.86 -31.96 -14.10
CA ALA A 388 -70.22 -32.02 -13.56
C ALA A 388 -71.01 -30.73 -13.83
N ALA A 389 -72.33 -30.86 -14.00
CA ALA A 389 -73.22 -29.69 -14.05
C ALA A 389 -73.19 -28.93 -12.72
N ALA A 390 -73.22 -27.59 -12.78
CA ALA A 390 -73.12 -26.73 -11.62
C ALA A 390 -74.19 -27.06 -10.56
N ALA A 391 -73.74 -27.28 -9.31
CA ALA A 391 -74.63 -27.59 -8.20
C ALA A 391 -75.53 -26.39 -7.86
N ALA A 392 -76.82 -26.65 -7.62
CA ALA A 392 -77.76 -25.60 -7.21
C ALA A 392 -77.38 -25.04 -5.82
N PRO A 393 -77.45 -23.71 -5.61
CA PRO A 393 -76.99 -23.09 -4.37
C PRO A 393 -77.88 -23.50 -3.17
N PRO A 394 -77.29 -23.88 -2.02
CA PRO A 394 -78.07 -24.21 -0.83
C PRO A 394 -78.71 -22.95 -0.24
N SER A 395 -80.02 -22.99 -0.02
CA SER A 395 -80.77 -21.88 0.59
C SER A 395 -80.39 -21.66 2.07
N PRO A 396 -80.36 -20.41 2.56
CA PRO A 396 -79.92 -20.11 3.92
C PRO A 396 -80.91 -20.61 4.98
N ARG A 397 -80.37 -21.03 6.14
CA ARG A 397 -81.14 -21.30 7.36
C ARG A 397 -80.74 -20.31 8.46
N THR A 398 -81.72 -19.58 8.97
CA THR A 398 -81.54 -18.53 9.99
C THR A 398 -82.12 -18.98 11.33
N SER A 399 -81.30 -19.09 12.37
CA SER A 399 -81.68 -18.91 13.80
C SER A 399 -80.55 -19.38 14.73
N GLY A 400 -80.13 -18.54 15.69
CA GLY A 400 -79.19 -18.92 16.76
C GLY A 400 -78.56 -17.69 17.42
N ASP A 401 -78.95 -17.40 18.66
CA ASP A 401 -78.50 -16.23 19.43
C ASP A 401 -77.10 -16.42 20.05
N PRO A 402 -76.41 -15.34 20.47
CA PRO A 402 -74.98 -15.36 20.78
C PRO A 402 -74.65 -15.82 22.21
N THR A 403 -73.58 -16.61 22.36
CA THR A 403 -72.83 -16.77 23.63
C THR A 403 -71.43 -17.36 23.36
N SER A 404 -70.44 -16.96 24.18
CA SER A 404 -69.08 -17.52 24.30
C SER A 404 -68.22 -17.64 23.04
N ALA A 405 -67.30 -16.69 22.86
CA ALA A 405 -66.02 -16.96 22.20
C ALA A 405 -65.01 -17.52 23.24
N PRO A 406 -64.23 -18.57 22.92
CA PRO A 406 -63.13 -19.01 23.78
C PRO A 406 -61.97 -18.01 23.72
N LEU A 407 -61.32 -17.77 24.86
CA LEU A 407 -60.12 -16.94 24.95
C LEU A 407 -58.95 -17.66 24.27
N PHE A 408 -58.42 -17.09 23.20
CA PHE A 408 -57.07 -17.44 22.74
C PHE A 408 -56.04 -16.85 23.70
N GLN A 409 -55.14 -17.69 24.18
CA GLN A 409 -54.23 -17.37 25.27
C GLN A 409 -52.84 -17.04 24.71
N ASP A 410 -52.56 -15.74 24.57
CA ASP A 410 -51.28 -15.23 24.03
C ASP A 410 -50.08 -15.80 24.79
N SER A 411 -49.40 -16.74 24.14
CA SER A 411 -48.28 -17.50 24.71
C SER A 411 -46.95 -16.97 24.15
N SER A 412 -46.79 -15.65 24.14
CA SER A 412 -45.50 -15.02 23.81
C SER A 412 -44.50 -15.26 24.95
N PRO A 413 -43.27 -15.76 24.68
CA PRO A 413 -42.28 -16.01 25.71
C PRO A 413 -41.83 -14.70 26.37
N ALA A 414 -41.72 -14.71 27.70
CA ALA A 414 -41.36 -13.53 28.47
C ALA A 414 -39.89 -13.13 28.22
N ILE A 415 -39.68 -12.15 27.34
CA ILE A 415 -38.42 -11.41 27.27
C ILE A 415 -38.28 -10.63 28.57
N ASN A 416 -37.29 -10.96 29.39
CA ASN A 416 -36.94 -10.16 30.56
C ASN A 416 -36.62 -8.74 30.09
N ALA A 417 -37.40 -7.77 30.57
CA ALA A 417 -37.16 -6.37 30.27
C ALA A 417 -35.78 -5.96 30.79
N THR A 418 -34.83 -5.79 29.86
CA THR A 418 -33.64 -4.98 30.11
C THR A 418 -34.15 -3.58 30.50
N PRO A 419 -33.58 -2.91 31.53
CA PRO A 419 -34.03 -1.57 31.89
C PRO A 419 -34.02 -0.66 30.66
N ALA A 420 -35.10 0.11 30.49
CA ALA A 420 -35.28 0.93 29.30
C ALA A 420 -34.08 1.87 29.11
N PRO A 421 -33.60 2.07 27.86
CA PRO A 421 -32.61 3.10 27.59
C PRO A 421 -33.14 4.45 28.07
N GLU A 422 -32.27 5.26 28.68
CA GLU A 422 -32.65 6.58 29.18
C GLU A 422 -33.20 7.44 28.04
N SER A 423 -34.29 8.17 28.32
CA SER A 423 -34.92 9.07 27.34
C SER A 423 -33.88 10.01 26.72
N PRO A 424 -33.88 10.21 25.39
CA PRO A 424 -32.86 11.00 24.72
C PRO A 424 -32.83 12.41 25.30
N SER A 425 -31.66 12.86 25.74
CA SER A 425 -31.48 14.15 26.41
C SER A 425 -31.97 15.29 25.51
N THR A 426 -32.63 16.29 26.07
CA THR A 426 -32.82 17.58 25.40
C THR A 426 -31.44 18.18 25.10
N ILE A 427 -31.27 18.84 23.94
CA ILE A 427 -30.03 19.56 23.62
C ILE A 427 -29.76 20.59 24.74
N PRO A 428 -28.57 20.62 25.36
CA PRO A 428 -28.26 21.59 26.40
C PRO A 428 -28.41 23.04 25.92
N LEU A 429 -29.09 23.86 26.73
CA LEU A 429 -29.02 25.31 26.61
C LEU A 429 -27.72 25.86 27.23
N GLU A 430 -27.01 25.05 28.00
CA GLU A 430 -25.69 25.38 28.55
C GLU A 430 -24.59 25.10 27.51
N ILE A 431 -23.84 26.16 27.19
CA ILE A 431 -22.70 26.16 26.25
C ILE A 431 -21.38 26.22 27.01
N LEU A 432 -20.29 25.77 26.37
CA LEU A 432 -18.97 25.84 26.98
C LEU A 432 -18.39 27.26 26.85
N PRO A 433 -17.99 27.93 27.96
CA PRO A 433 -17.44 29.28 27.91
C PRO A 433 -15.96 29.30 27.52
N GLY A 434 -15.51 30.41 26.92
CA GLY A 434 -14.11 30.62 26.53
C GLY A 434 -13.74 29.99 25.19
N ASN A 435 -12.50 29.55 25.06
CA ASN A 435 -11.92 28.93 23.87
C ASN A 435 -11.15 27.66 24.25
N GLY A 436 -11.21 26.67 23.37
CA GLY A 436 -10.62 25.35 23.56
C GLY A 436 -9.38 25.17 22.70
N ALA A 437 -8.27 25.82 23.04
CA ALA A 437 -7.02 25.61 22.29
C ALA A 437 -6.57 24.14 22.36
N SER A 438 -6.63 23.43 21.23
CA SER A 438 -6.01 22.11 21.07
C SER A 438 -4.72 22.20 20.24
N TRP A 439 -3.80 21.27 20.48
CA TRP A 439 -2.61 21.15 19.66
C TRP A 439 -2.95 20.39 18.37
N ALA A 440 -2.78 21.06 17.22
CA ALA A 440 -2.81 20.38 15.94
C ALA A 440 -1.65 19.35 15.85
N PRO A 441 -1.89 18.12 15.34
CA PRO A 441 -0.84 17.17 15.05
C PRO A 441 0.09 17.72 13.95
N LEU A 442 1.39 17.53 14.12
CA LEU A 442 2.37 17.84 13.09
C LEU A 442 2.27 16.81 11.96
N ASN A 443 2.50 17.27 10.72
CA ASN A 443 2.67 16.38 9.57
C ASN A 443 3.85 15.41 9.84
N ARG A 444 3.72 14.15 9.41
CA ARG A 444 4.63 13.03 9.72
C ARG A 444 6.11 13.37 9.49
N GLN A 445 6.44 14.10 8.43
CA GLN A 445 7.81 14.55 8.14
C GLN A 445 8.35 15.49 9.24
N ASN A 446 7.53 16.44 9.72
CA ASN A 446 7.92 17.41 10.75
C ASN A 446 8.16 16.76 12.11
N ILE A 447 7.45 15.67 12.44
CA ILE A 447 7.72 14.85 13.63
C ILE A 447 9.14 14.27 13.56
N TRP A 448 9.52 13.65 12.43
CA TRP A 448 10.85 13.06 12.27
C TRP A 448 11.97 14.11 12.19
N VAL A 449 11.72 15.24 11.52
CA VAL A 449 12.67 16.37 11.47
C VAL A 449 12.88 16.98 12.85
N THR A 450 11.82 17.30 13.60
CA THR A 450 11.96 17.84 14.96
C THR A 450 12.65 16.85 15.89
N ALA A 451 12.21 15.59 15.91
CA ALA A 451 12.87 14.52 16.67
C ALA A 451 14.37 14.43 16.34
N GLY A 452 14.74 14.44 15.06
CA GLY A 452 16.13 14.37 14.58
C GLY A 452 16.98 15.61 14.85
N VAL A 453 16.42 16.82 14.74
CA VAL A 453 17.10 18.08 15.11
C VAL A 453 17.47 18.06 16.58
N LEU A 454 16.52 17.69 17.42
CA LEU A 454 16.71 17.73 18.86
C LEU A 454 17.55 16.53 19.36
N PHE A 455 17.47 15.38 18.67
CA PHE A 455 18.46 14.30 18.76
C PHE A 455 19.89 14.81 18.56
N SER A 456 20.11 15.64 17.53
CA SER A 456 21.45 16.07 17.10
C SER A 456 22.24 16.86 18.16
N LEU A 457 21.56 17.36 19.19
CA LEU A 457 22.18 17.97 20.36
C LEU A 457 23.12 17.00 21.11
N PHE A 458 22.79 15.70 21.14
CA PHE A 458 23.60 14.68 21.81
C PHE A 458 24.98 14.43 21.13
N PRO A 459 25.06 14.12 19.81
CA PRO A 459 26.36 13.99 19.14
C PRO A 459 27.14 15.32 19.10
N LEU A 460 26.47 16.48 19.12
CA LEU A 460 27.14 17.77 19.23
C LEU A 460 27.80 17.96 20.62
N LEU A 461 27.13 17.59 21.71
CA LEU A 461 27.72 17.55 23.05
C LEU A 461 28.89 16.57 23.13
N TRP A 462 28.76 15.37 22.54
CA TRP A 462 29.86 14.40 22.43
C TRP A 462 31.05 14.95 21.61
N LEU A 463 30.81 15.69 20.53
CA LEU A 463 31.86 16.32 19.73
C LEU A 463 32.64 17.35 20.56
N ILE A 464 31.94 18.18 21.34
CA ILE A 464 32.56 19.17 22.23
C ILE A 464 33.39 18.48 23.31
N LEU A 465 32.86 17.44 23.96
CA LEU A 465 33.54 16.72 25.04
C LEU A 465 34.74 15.91 24.53
N SER A 466 34.61 15.19 23.41
CA SER A 466 35.70 14.44 22.77
C SER A 466 36.81 15.36 22.27
N LEU A 467 36.48 16.49 21.65
CA LEU A 467 37.45 17.50 21.21
C LEU A 467 38.14 18.16 22.41
N ALA A 468 37.44 18.44 23.50
CA ALA A 468 38.02 18.95 24.74
C ALA A 468 38.98 17.92 25.38
N ARG A 469 38.61 16.63 25.41
CA ARG A 469 39.46 15.53 25.91
C ARG A 469 40.71 15.36 25.04
N ALA A 470 40.57 15.35 23.71
CA ALA A 470 41.70 15.26 22.78
C ALA A 470 42.65 16.47 22.90
N ARG A 471 42.12 17.70 23.06
CA ARG A 471 42.94 18.91 23.32
C ARG A 471 43.62 18.93 24.70
N ARG A 472 43.09 18.21 25.69
CA ARG A 472 43.70 18.02 27.02
C ARG A 472 44.81 16.97 26.99
N LEU A 473 44.61 15.87 26.26
CA LEU A 473 45.50 14.70 26.23
C LEU A 473 46.47 14.66 25.02
N ASP A 474 46.58 15.73 24.23
CA ASP A 474 47.46 15.78 23.05
C ASP A 474 48.96 15.76 23.45
N PRO A 475 49.72 14.69 23.12
CA PRO A 475 51.14 14.57 23.45
C PRO A 475 52.02 15.59 22.71
N GLY A 476 51.58 16.11 21.56
CA GLY A 476 52.30 17.14 20.80
C GLY A 476 52.17 18.55 21.37
N LYS A 477 51.29 18.77 22.35
CA LYS A 477 51.01 20.10 22.92
C LYS A 477 52.23 20.76 23.57
N PRO A 478 53.07 20.09 24.41
CA PRO A 478 54.26 20.69 25.00
C PRO A 478 55.28 21.12 23.93
N ALA A 479 55.55 20.27 22.94
CA ALA A 479 56.49 20.58 21.85
C ALA A 479 56.07 21.81 21.03
N ARG A 480 54.76 21.98 20.74
CA ARG A 480 54.26 23.19 20.06
C ARG A 480 54.36 24.45 20.91
N LEU A 481 54.20 24.35 22.24
CA LEU A 481 54.42 25.47 23.17
C LEU A 481 55.90 25.80 23.34
N ALA A 482 56.78 24.80 23.31
CA ALA A 482 58.22 24.98 23.31
C ALA A 482 58.72 25.68 22.04
N ARG A 483 58.28 25.28 20.84
CA ARG A 483 58.64 25.99 19.59
C ARG A 483 58.26 27.48 19.62
N ARG A 484 57.09 27.82 20.17
CA ARG A 484 56.67 29.23 20.36
C ARG A 484 57.59 29.98 21.32
N ARG A 485 57.98 29.38 22.45
CA ARG A 485 58.89 30.00 23.43
C ARG A 485 60.31 30.15 22.89
N LEU A 486 60.88 29.13 22.23
CA LEU A 486 62.17 29.21 21.53
C LEU A 486 62.26 30.37 20.53
N THR A 487 61.15 30.71 19.86
CA THR A 487 61.09 31.84 18.91
C THR A 487 61.26 33.20 19.61
N VAL A 488 60.92 33.29 20.90
CA VAL A 488 61.17 34.47 21.75
C VAL A 488 62.57 34.37 22.37
N THR A 489 62.95 33.21 22.90
CA THR A 489 64.24 32.98 23.56
C THR A 489 65.42 33.26 22.63
N LEU A 490 65.36 32.87 21.35
CA LEU A 490 66.42 33.16 20.39
C LEU A 490 66.65 34.67 20.20
N LYS A 491 65.57 35.46 20.14
CA LYS A 491 65.69 36.93 20.08
C LYS A 491 66.32 37.53 21.33
N GLN A 492 66.11 36.90 22.49
CA GLN A 492 66.74 37.32 23.75
C GLN A 492 68.24 36.98 23.77
N ILE A 493 68.66 35.86 23.17
CA ILE A 493 70.09 35.53 22.99
C ILE A 493 70.75 36.52 22.02
N GLU A 494 70.09 36.85 20.90
CA GLU A 494 70.56 37.84 19.91
C GLU A 494 70.66 39.28 20.49
N GLN A 495 69.97 39.56 21.60
CA GLN A 495 69.93 40.89 22.25
C GLN A 495 70.76 40.98 23.54
N SER A 496 71.36 39.89 24.00
CA SER A 496 72.20 39.84 25.21
C SER A 496 73.66 39.53 24.86
N ALA A 497 74.59 39.88 25.75
CA ALA A 497 76.02 39.68 25.56
C ALA A 497 76.68 39.21 26.87
N GLY A 498 77.76 38.44 26.77
CA GLY A 498 78.51 37.95 27.93
C GLY A 498 77.65 37.15 28.91
N SER A 499 77.72 37.49 30.19
CA SER A 499 76.98 36.84 31.30
C SER A 499 75.48 36.73 31.05
N ASP A 500 74.91 37.70 30.35
CA ASP A 500 73.45 37.87 30.26
C ASP A 500 72.82 36.83 29.32
N GLN A 501 73.64 36.18 28.48
CA GLN A 501 73.22 35.08 27.61
C GLN A 501 72.98 33.75 28.37
N LEU A 502 73.48 33.59 29.60
CA LEU A 502 73.39 32.32 30.35
C LEU A 502 71.93 31.90 30.65
N ALA A 503 71.10 32.85 31.05
CA ALA A 503 69.68 32.61 31.36
C ALA A 503 68.84 32.24 30.12
N PRO A 504 68.91 32.96 28.98
CA PRO A 504 68.19 32.54 27.78
C PRO A 504 68.79 31.30 27.11
N LEU A 505 70.10 31.01 27.22
CA LEU A 505 70.68 29.75 26.71
C LEU A 505 70.23 28.51 27.49
N THR A 506 70.15 28.57 28.82
CA THR A 506 69.58 27.48 29.63
C THR A 506 68.08 27.28 29.34
N ALA A 507 67.33 28.36 29.11
CA ALA A 507 65.94 28.29 28.64
C ALA A 507 65.84 27.65 27.23
N TRP A 508 66.77 27.98 26.32
CA TRP A 508 66.84 27.40 24.97
C TRP A 508 67.14 25.90 25.00
N GLN A 509 68.09 25.44 25.83
CA GLN A 509 68.36 24.01 26.01
C GLN A 509 67.09 23.28 26.50
N ARG A 510 66.47 23.80 27.57
CA ARG A 510 65.26 23.22 28.17
C ARG A 510 64.11 23.09 27.17
N ASP A 511 63.83 24.12 26.39
CA ASP A 511 62.71 24.08 25.44
C ASP A 511 63.07 23.34 24.15
N THR A 512 64.34 23.25 23.76
CA THR A 512 64.80 22.37 22.67
C THR A 512 64.60 20.90 23.05
N ALA A 513 64.92 20.52 24.29
CA ALA A 513 64.63 19.19 24.85
C ALA A 513 63.12 18.86 24.79
N VAL A 514 62.25 19.80 25.22
CA VAL A 514 60.78 19.65 25.14
C VAL A 514 60.27 19.61 23.69
N LEU A 515 60.88 20.34 22.75
CA LEU A 515 60.52 20.30 21.33
C LEU A 515 60.85 18.93 20.69
N TRP A 516 61.92 18.26 21.13
CA TRP A 516 62.22 16.87 20.77
C TRP A 516 61.49 15.82 21.62
N GLN A 517 60.63 16.24 22.55
CA GLN A 517 59.86 15.36 23.45
C GLN A 517 60.76 14.43 24.29
N SER A 518 61.93 14.90 24.72
CA SER A 518 62.86 14.09 25.50
C SER A 518 62.34 13.82 26.92
N HIS A 519 62.31 12.55 27.32
CA HIS A 519 62.01 12.16 28.71
C HIS A 519 63.17 12.36 29.70
N HIS A 520 64.32 12.85 29.23
CA HIS A 520 65.52 13.09 30.03
C HIS A 520 65.70 14.59 30.29
N ALA A 521 66.17 14.96 31.50
CA ALA A 521 66.37 16.36 31.89
C ALA A 521 67.58 17.02 31.19
N ALA A 522 68.64 16.25 30.95
CA ALA A 522 69.82 16.66 30.18
C ALA A 522 70.02 15.66 29.02
N PRO A 523 69.48 15.94 27.81
CA PRO A 523 69.59 15.03 26.68
C PRO A 523 70.99 15.08 26.05
N SER A 524 71.53 13.90 25.68
CA SER A 524 72.78 13.86 24.90
C SER A 524 72.56 14.43 23.49
N PRO A 525 73.53 15.16 22.89
CA PRO A 525 73.37 15.76 21.56
C PRO A 525 72.92 14.77 20.48
N ARG A 526 73.39 13.52 20.55
CA ARG A 526 73.06 12.46 19.59
C ARG A 526 71.56 12.19 19.45
N MET A 527 70.72 12.58 20.42
CA MET A 527 69.27 12.38 20.33
C MET A 527 68.59 13.27 19.28
N PHE A 528 69.24 14.35 18.83
CA PHE A 528 68.58 15.31 17.94
C PHE A 528 68.42 14.80 16.50
N GLY A 529 69.27 13.86 16.07
CA GLY A 529 69.22 13.21 14.75
C GLY A 529 69.56 14.13 13.57
N ASP A 530 70.04 15.33 13.87
CA ASP A 530 70.33 16.42 12.93
C ASP A 530 71.66 17.04 13.38
N ASP A 531 72.66 17.08 12.50
CA ASP A 531 74.01 17.54 12.86
C ASP A 531 74.06 19.04 13.20
N THR A 532 73.16 19.85 12.65
CA THR A 532 73.05 21.28 12.98
C THR A 532 72.61 21.47 14.43
N TRP A 533 71.58 20.72 14.87
CA TRP A 533 71.11 20.75 16.26
C TRP A 533 72.09 20.11 17.23
N GLN A 534 72.81 19.07 16.81
CA GLN A 534 73.92 18.53 17.59
C GLN A 534 75.03 19.56 17.83
N GLN A 535 75.43 20.29 16.79
CA GLN A 535 76.48 21.30 16.89
C GLN A 535 76.03 22.49 17.74
N LEU A 536 74.84 23.05 17.46
CA LEU A 536 74.24 24.14 18.24
C LEU A 536 74.13 23.79 19.72
N TRP A 537 73.72 22.56 20.04
CA TRP A 537 73.66 22.10 21.43
C TRP A 537 75.05 22.05 22.07
N ARG A 538 76.05 21.42 21.43
CA ARG A 538 77.43 21.34 21.96
C ARG A 538 78.05 22.73 22.17
N GLU A 539 77.77 23.67 21.29
CA GLU A 539 78.25 25.05 21.39
C GLU A 539 77.61 25.79 22.58
N ALA A 540 76.30 25.64 22.78
CA ALA A 540 75.61 26.17 23.96
C ALA A 540 76.06 25.49 25.28
N ASP A 541 76.22 24.16 25.28
CA ASP A 541 76.67 23.38 26.44
C ASP A 541 78.09 23.79 26.87
N ARG A 542 78.96 24.03 25.88
CA ARG A 542 80.32 24.54 26.13
C ARG A 542 80.29 25.96 26.71
N PHE A 543 79.44 26.85 26.20
CA PHE A 543 79.30 28.21 26.75
C PHE A 543 78.78 28.21 28.21
N LEU A 544 77.85 27.31 28.52
CA LEU A 544 77.24 27.22 29.87
C LEU A 544 78.15 26.61 30.92
N TYR A 545 79.08 25.72 30.55
CA TYR A 545 79.81 24.88 31.51
C TYR A 545 81.35 24.88 31.37
N ALA A 546 81.93 25.44 30.30
CA ALA A 546 83.38 25.52 30.15
C ALA A 546 83.94 26.90 30.55
N GLN A 547 85.07 26.90 31.25
CA GLN A 547 85.75 28.12 31.67
C GLN A 547 86.26 28.90 30.45
N ASN A 548 85.89 30.19 30.37
CA ASN A 548 86.26 31.13 29.30
C ASN A 548 85.85 30.67 27.87
N ALA A 549 84.64 30.12 27.71
CA ALA A 549 84.06 29.84 26.40
C ALA A 549 83.18 31.00 25.89
N GLU A 550 83.33 31.36 24.62
CA GLU A 550 82.47 32.32 23.91
C GLU A 550 81.51 31.59 22.94
N LEU A 551 80.32 32.16 22.73
CA LEU A 551 79.34 31.65 21.78
C LEU A 551 79.66 32.18 20.36
N PRO A 552 79.66 31.34 19.30
CA PRO A 552 79.90 31.83 17.94
C PRO A 552 78.90 32.92 17.51
N SER A 553 79.37 33.98 16.87
CA SER A 553 78.54 35.13 16.48
C SER A 553 77.44 34.80 15.46
N ASP A 554 77.56 33.67 14.76
CA ASP A 554 76.57 33.15 13.82
C ASP A 554 75.54 32.18 14.46
N TRP A 555 75.75 31.80 15.73
CA TRP A 555 74.97 30.76 16.43
C TRP A 555 73.47 31.10 16.47
N GLY A 556 73.12 32.37 16.72
CA GLY A 556 71.72 32.82 16.74
C GLY A 556 71.00 32.61 15.41
N GLN A 557 71.64 33.00 14.30
CA GLN A 557 71.11 32.84 12.95
C GLN A 557 71.03 31.35 12.54
N ARG A 558 72.05 30.55 12.88
CA ARG A 558 72.00 29.09 12.71
C ARG A 558 70.86 28.46 13.52
N ALA A 559 70.66 28.84 14.76
CA ALA A 559 69.58 28.32 15.60
C ALA A 559 68.19 28.76 15.13
N GLN A 560 68.04 30.00 14.63
CA GLN A 560 66.77 30.52 14.11
C GLN A 560 66.37 29.87 12.79
N SER A 561 67.32 29.67 11.86
CA SER A 561 67.07 28.93 10.61
C SER A 561 66.76 27.45 10.89
N ALA A 562 67.50 26.80 11.79
CA ALA A 562 67.22 25.44 12.23
C ALA A 562 65.84 25.30 12.91
N LEU A 563 65.41 26.29 13.71
CA LEU A 563 64.08 26.33 14.33
C LEU A 563 62.95 26.56 13.31
N THR A 564 63.20 27.33 12.24
CA THR A 564 62.27 27.50 11.12
C THR A 564 62.07 26.19 10.36
N ASN A 565 63.15 25.47 10.09
CA ASN A 565 63.10 24.18 9.40
C ASN A 565 62.45 23.06 10.23
N LYS A 566 62.67 23.04 11.55
CA LYS A 566 62.11 22.01 12.46
C LYS A 566 60.58 22.09 12.56
N ARG A 567 59.88 21.21 11.86
CA ARG A 567 58.41 21.05 11.98
C ARG A 567 58.03 20.47 13.35
N ALA A 568 57.05 21.10 14.01
CA ALA A 568 56.47 20.61 15.27
C ALA A 568 55.31 19.61 15.01
N PRO A 569 54.99 18.69 15.94
CA PRO A 569 53.92 17.69 15.77
C PRO A 569 52.55 18.35 15.61
N ARG A 570 51.91 18.08 14.46
CA ARG A 570 50.52 18.49 14.16
C ARG A 570 49.55 17.84 15.15
N PHE A 571 48.43 18.50 15.44
CA PHE A 571 47.35 17.89 16.22
C PHE A 571 46.80 16.67 15.45
N PRO A 572 46.76 15.47 16.05
CA PRO A 572 46.24 14.28 15.38
C PRO A 572 44.71 14.35 15.35
N ILE A 573 44.13 14.85 14.25
CA ILE A 573 42.67 15.06 14.10
C ILE A 573 41.88 13.78 14.42
N PHE A 574 42.36 12.63 13.93
CA PHE A 574 41.75 11.32 14.19
C PHE A 574 41.80 10.84 15.66
N SER A 575 42.55 11.51 16.55
CA SER A 575 42.51 11.20 17.99
C SER A 575 41.17 11.49 18.66
N VAL A 576 40.35 12.36 18.05
CA VAL A 576 38.95 12.58 18.44
C VAL A 576 38.13 11.30 18.25
N LEU A 577 38.41 10.54 17.18
CA LEU A 577 37.71 9.30 16.78
C LEU A 577 38.37 8.02 17.32
N ALA A 578 39.29 8.12 18.29
CA ALA A 578 39.92 6.94 18.87
C ALA A 578 38.87 6.00 19.53
N PRO A 579 39.04 4.66 19.51
CA PRO A 579 38.09 3.71 20.12
C PRO A 579 37.78 3.99 21.60
N ARG A 580 38.67 4.72 22.29
CA ARG A 580 38.51 5.18 23.68
C ARG A 580 37.43 6.26 23.88
N ASN A 581 36.79 6.72 22.79
CA ASN A 581 35.77 7.77 22.72
C ASN A 581 34.44 7.31 22.05
N LEU A 582 34.34 6.05 21.60
CA LEU A 582 33.17 5.46 20.91
C LEU A 582 32.57 4.39 21.84
N PHE A 583 31.32 4.54 22.33
CA PHE A 583 30.04 3.97 21.85
C PHE A 583 29.09 3.96 23.10
N PRO A 584 27.74 3.74 23.08
CA PRO A 584 26.77 3.53 21.99
C PRO A 584 25.84 4.73 21.67
N LEU A 585 24.72 4.42 21.00
CA LEU A 585 23.75 5.27 20.31
C LEU A 585 22.50 5.72 21.10
N ILE A 586 21.83 6.75 20.52
CA ILE A 586 20.37 6.99 20.36
C ILE A 586 19.50 7.49 21.53
N VAL A 587 19.00 8.76 21.40
CA VAL A 587 18.20 9.54 22.39
C VAL A 587 17.87 11.01 21.89
N ALA A 588 16.76 11.73 22.25
CA ALA A 588 16.32 13.01 21.58
C ALA A 588 15.45 14.11 22.32
N THR A 589 14.88 15.13 21.61
CA THR A 589 13.85 16.21 21.96
C THR A 589 14.07 17.17 23.17
N LEU A 590 13.44 18.34 23.45
CA LEU A 590 12.34 19.28 23.03
C LEU A 590 12.83 20.76 23.34
N LEU A 591 12.13 21.84 23.80
CA LEU A 591 10.80 22.29 24.35
C LEU A 591 10.77 23.86 24.22
N LEU A 592 9.70 24.66 24.36
CA LEU A 592 8.23 24.57 24.39
C LEU A 592 7.72 26.02 24.14
N ALA A 593 6.61 26.25 23.42
CA ALA A 593 5.85 27.51 23.54
C ALA A 593 4.37 27.38 23.11
N LEU A 594 3.50 28.24 23.68
CA LEU A 594 2.08 28.44 23.36
C LEU A 594 1.75 29.96 23.31
N PRO A 595 0.83 30.42 22.45
CA PRO A 595 0.12 31.70 22.56
C PRO A 595 -1.33 31.53 23.09
N ALA A 596 -2.10 32.63 23.17
CA ALA A 596 -3.37 32.73 23.92
C ALA A 596 -4.55 33.43 23.17
N ASP A 597 -5.60 33.80 23.89
CA ASP A 597 -7.02 33.65 23.52
C ASP A 597 -7.75 34.81 22.79
N SER A 598 -8.84 34.47 22.08
CA SER A 598 -9.95 35.40 21.74
C SER A 598 -11.22 34.65 21.26
N SER A 599 -12.36 34.69 21.99
CA SER A 599 -13.62 34.02 21.54
C SER A 599 -14.96 34.57 22.06
N ALA A 600 -14.98 35.69 22.80
CA ALA A 600 -16.10 36.07 23.70
C ALA A 600 -17.42 36.57 23.04
N GLN A 601 -17.67 36.33 21.75
CA GLN A 601 -18.78 36.99 21.02
C GLN A 601 -20.00 36.09 20.72
N GLY A 602 -19.83 34.81 20.38
CA GLY A 602 -20.95 33.95 19.95
C GLY A 602 -21.91 33.52 21.07
N SER A 603 -21.53 33.65 22.34
CA SER A 603 -22.26 33.09 23.47
C SER A 603 -23.59 33.78 23.81
N SER A 604 -23.74 35.07 23.50
CA SER A 604 -24.96 35.82 23.86
C SER A 604 -26.15 35.35 23.02
N ALA A 605 -25.98 35.31 21.70
CA ALA A 605 -27.02 34.93 20.75
C ALA A 605 -27.65 33.55 21.04
N TYR A 606 -26.84 32.55 21.40
CA TYR A 606 -27.36 31.21 21.74
C TYR A 606 -28.20 31.21 23.03
N GLN A 607 -27.83 32.03 24.03
CA GLN A 607 -28.61 32.19 25.27
C GLN A 607 -29.91 32.99 25.04
N GLU A 608 -29.90 33.90 24.07
CA GLU A 608 -31.07 34.65 23.59
C GLU A 608 -31.99 33.82 22.67
N GLY A 609 -31.54 32.64 22.22
CA GLY A 609 -32.27 31.75 21.32
C GLY A 609 -32.08 32.02 19.82
N ASP A 610 -31.24 33.00 19.44
CA ASP A 610 -30.86 33.23 18.04
C ASP A 610 -29.70 32.29 17.66
N PHE A 611 -30.08 31.05 17.31
CA PHE A 611 -29.15 30.02 16.90
C PHE A 611 -28.44 30.34 15.58
N ALA A 612 -29.03 31.17 14.70
CA ALA A 612 -28.43 31.54 13.42
C ALA A 612 -27.33 32.60 13.57
N ALA A 613 -27.55 33.60 14.44
CA ALA A 613 -26.50 34.54 14.82
C ALA A 613 -25.37 33.85 15.61
N ALA A 614 -25.71 32.91 16.49
CA ALA A 614 -24.73 32.10 17.22
C ALA A 614 -23.89 31.21 16.28
N GLU A 615 -24.52 30.53 15.32
CA GLU A 615 -23.85 29.77 14.26
C GLU A 615 -22.89 30.67 13.47
N THR A 616 -23.35 31.85 13.03
CA THR A 616 -22.52 32.80 12.28
C THR A 616 -21.26 33.19 13.05
N ALA A 617 -21.41 33.57 14.32
CA ALA A 617 -20.30 33.96 15.19
C ALA A 617 -19.32 32.82 15.48
N TRP A 618 -19.80 31.57 15.66
CA TRP A 618 -18.92 30.43 15.86
C TRP A 618 -18.32 29.86 14.57
N ARG A 619 -18.95 30.04 13.40
CA ARG A 619 -18.30 29.81 12.10
C ARG A 619 -17.12 30.77 11.91
N GLU A 620 -17.24 32.04 12.31
CA GLU A 620 -16.12 32.99 12.29
C GLU A 620 -15.02 32.61 13.29
N ALA A 621 -15.38 32.23 14.52
CA ALA A 621 -14.42 31.73 15.51
C ALA A 621 -13.64 30.49 14.99
N VAL A 622 -14.34 29.51 14.42
CA VAL A 622 -13.73 28.33 13.78
C VAL A 622 -12.88 28.69 12.55
N ALA A 623 -13.25 29.73 11.79
CA ALA A 623 -12.48 30.19 10.65
C ALA A 623 -11.19 30.95 11.05
N THR A 624 -11.17 31.58 12.23
CA THR A 624 -9.99 32.25 12.79
C THR A 624 -9.07 31.31 13.58
N ASN A 625 -9.63 30.28 14.22
CA ASN A 625 -8.89 29.22 14.89
C ASN A 625 -9.57 27.84 14.69
N PRO A 626 -9.21 27.09 13.63
CA PRO A 626 -9.75 25.75 13.38
C PRO A 626 -9.31 24.68 14.40
N SER A 627 -8.51 25.03 15.42
CA SER A 627 -8.13 24.15 16.54
C SER A 627 -8.83 24.53 17.85
N ASP A 628 -9.88 25.37 17.80
CA ASP A 628 -10.74 25.68 18.94
C ASP A 628 -11.87 24.64 19.11
N TRP A 629 -11.67 23.70 20.04
CA TRP A 629 -12.62 22.63 20.29
C TRP A 629 -13.90 23.10 21.00
N ILE A 630 -13.87 24.27 21.66
CA ILE A 630 -15.06 24.87 22.29
C ILE A 630 -15.90 25.58 21.22
N ALA A 631 -15.28 26.34 20.32
CA ALA A 631 -15.98 26.93 19.18
C ALA A 631 -16.64 25.84 18.30
N HIS A 632 -15.93 24.74 18.02
CA HIS A 632 -16.52 23.59 17.32
C HIS A 632 -17.66 22.92 18.11
N HIS A 633 -17.53 22.75 19.43
CA HIS A 633 -18.58 22.16 20.26
C HIS A 633 -19.84 23.02 20.29
N ASN A 634 -19.69 24.33 20.45
CA ASN A 634 -20.80 25.27 20.52
C ASN A 634 -21.45 25.49 19.14
N LEU A 635 -20.67 25.54 18.06
CA LEU A 635 -21.18 25.56 16.68
C LEU A 635 -22.04 24.33 16.39
N ALA A 636 -21.61 23.14 16.81
CA ALA A 636 -22.41 21.93 16.69
C ALA A 636 -23.73 22.01 17.49
N LEU A 637 -23.77 22.69 18.64
CA LEU A 637 -25.01 22.90 19.40
C LEU A 637 -25.96 23.83 18.62
N ALA A 638 -25.48 24.95 18.08
CA ALA A 638 -26.28 25.86 17.26
C ALA A 638 -26.85 25.19 16.00
N LEU A 639 -26.06 24.33 15.35
CA LEU A 639 -26.51 23.53 14.20
C LEU A 639 -27.54 22.45 14.59
N ALA A 640 -27.36 21.80 15.75
CA ALA A 640 -28.30 20.80 16.26
C ALA A 640 -29.68 21.41 16.59
N GLN A 641 -29.72 22.60 17.23
CA GLN A 641 -30.97 23.32 17.50
C GLN A 641 -31.72 23.68 16.20
N GLN A 642 -31.00 23.91 15.11
CA GLN A 642 -31.54 24.18 13.77
C GLN A 642 -31.80 22.91 12.94
N ASN A 643 -31.71 21.71 13.55
CA ASN A 643 -31.84 20.40 12.88
C ASN A 643 -30.82 20.13 11.74
N SER A 644 -29.71 20.88 11.69
CA SER A 644 -28.59 20.64 10.76
C SER A 644 -27.68 19.51 11.27
N TRP A 645 -28.29 18.36 11.56
CA TRP A 645 -27.68 17.23 12.29
C TRP A 645 -26.40 16.70 11.64
N ASN A 646 -26.32 16.71 10.31
CA ASN A 646 -25.14 16.22 9.59
C ASN A 646 -23.91 17.12 9.78
N GLU A 647 -24.08 18.45 9.76
CA GLU A 647 -22.98 19.38 10.00
C GLU A 647 -22.64 19.49 11.50
N ALA A 648 -23.65 19.40 12.37
CA ALA A 648 -23.47 19.28 13.82
C ALA A 648 -22.63 18.04 14.19
N ALA A 649 -22.93 16.88 13.59
CA ALA A 649 -22.19 15.63 13.76
C ALA A 649 -20.72 15.75 13.34
N ALA A 650 -20.44 16.49 12.26
CA ALA A 650 -19.07 16.74 11.83
C ALA A 650 -18.31 17.65 12.81
N HIS A 651 -18.90 18.77 13.24
CA HIS A 651 -18.25 19.66 14.19
C HIS A 651 -18.11 19.06 15.60
N ALA A 652 -19.06 18.26 16.07
CA ALA A 652 -18.93 17.49 17.31
C ALA A 652 -17.82 16.41 17.20
N SER A 653 -17.65 15.79 16.03
CA SER A 653 -16.54 14.87 15.75
C SER A 653 -15.18 15.56 15.82
N VAL A 654 -15.07 16.78 15.30
CA VAL A 654 -13.85 17.60 15.41
C VAL A 654 -13.58 18.02 16.87
N ALA A 655 -14.58 18.55 17.58
CA ALA A 655 -14.44 18.92 18.99
C ALA A 655 -14.00 17.73 19.87
N PHE A 656 -14.49 16.53 19.58
CA PHE A 656 -14.05 15.30 20.26
C PHE A 656 -12.64 14.85 19.84
N ALA A 657 -12.24 14.97 18.58
CA ALA A 657 -10.86 14.69 18.16
C ALA A 657 -9.85 15.62 18.86
N GLN A 658 -10.21 16.91 18.95
CA GLN A 658 -9.40 17.97 19.54
C GLN A 658 -9.38 17.92 21.08
N ASN A 659 -10.47 17.55 21.75
CA ASN A 659 -10.50 17.25 23.19
C ASN A 659 -11.34 16.01 23.49
N PRO A 660 -10.74 14.80 23.46
CA PRO A 660 -11.45 13.54 23.73
C PRO A 660 -11.70 13.27 25.22
N ARG A 661 -11.09 14.08 26.10
CA ARG A 661 -11.14 13.91 27.56
C ARG A 661 -12.43 14.51 28.13
N HIS A 662 -12.91 15.62 27.55
CA HIS A 662 -14.06 16.36 28.08
C HIS A 662 -15.32 15.48 28.13
N PRO A 663 -16.20 15.59 29.16
CA PRO A 663 -17.47 14.87 29.17
C PRO A 663 -18.40 15.34 28.04
N SER A 664 -18.53 16.66 27.85
CA SER A 664 -19.47 17.23 26.87
C SER A 664 -19.12 16.89 25.43
N THR A 665 -17.84 16.82 25.04
CA THR A 665 -17.45 16.42 23.67
C THR A 665 -17.79 14.96 23.40
N ARG A 666 -17.61 14.07 24.39
CA ARG A 666 -17.98 12.65 24.28
C ARG A 666 -19.50 12.43 24.23
N TRP A 667 -20.26 13.13 25.06
CA TRP A 667 -21.74 13.10 25.00
C TRP A 667 -22.24 13.63 23.65
N HIS A 668 -21.72 14.79 23.22
CA HIS A 668 -22.18 15.47 22.02
C HIS A 668 -21.83 14.70 20.73
N LEU A 669 -20.66 14.05 20.68
CA LEU A 669 -20.31 13.10 19.63
C LEU A 669 -21.35 11.98 19.51
N ASN A 670 -21.68 11.30 20.61
CA ASN A 670 -22.62 10.19 20.58
C ASN A 670 -24.01 10.64 20.12
N TYR A 671 -24.51 11.74 20.72
CA TYR A 671 -25.83 12.29 20.42
C TYR A 671 -25.98 12.76 18.97
N THR A 672 -24.96 13.44 18.41
CA THR A 672 -25.04 13.93 17.03
C THR A 672 -24.81 12.85 15.98
N LEU A 673 -23.97 11.84 16.24
CA LEU A 673 -23.82 10.70 15.32
C LEU A 673 -25.07 9.82 15.30
N GLU A 674 -25.77 9.66 16.42
CA GLU A 674 -27.09 9.01 16.48
C GLU A 674 -28.13 9.77 15.65
N ARG A 675 -28.17 11.10 15.75
CA ARG A 675 -29.15 11.96 15.05
C ARG A 675 -28.82 12.22 13.58
N GLY A 676 -27.55 12.29 13.20
CA GLY A 676 -27.08 12.56 11.84
C GLY A 676 -27.11 11.34 10.91
N GLY A 677 -27.45 10.15 11.41
CA GLY A 677 -27.63 8.95 10.60
C GLY A 677 -26.37 8.39 9.93
N TYR A 678 -25.19 8.93 10.26
CA TYR A 678 -23.90 8.43 9.77
C TYR A 678 -22.91 8.30 10.93
N THR A 679 -21.95 7.38 10.81
CA THR A 679 -20.91 7.18 11.84
C THR A 679 -19.54 7.03 11.17
N PRO A 680 -18.63 8.02 11.29
CA PRO A 680 -17.31 7.92 10.69
C PRO A 680 -16.54 6.70 11.20
N PRO A 681 -15.86 5.92 10.34
CA PRO A 681 -15.17 4.68 10.74
C PRO A 681 -14.11 4.85 11.83
N VAL A 682 -13.54 6.05 11.98
CA VAL A 682 -12.57 6.36 13.04
C VAL A 682 -13.24 6.70 14.38
N PHE A 683 -14.44 7.30 14.35
CA PHE A 683 -15.15 7.77 15.53
C PHE A 683 -16.09 6.71 16.13
N SER A 684 -16.61 5.77 15.33
CA SER A 684 -17.50 4.67 15.77
C SER A 684 -16.97 3.90 16.99
N ARG A 685 -15.71 3.44 16.95
CA ARG A 685 -15.03 2.73 18.05
C ARG A 685 -14.95 3.50 19.36
N PHE A 686 -15.06 4.84 19.34
CA PHE A 686 -15.05 5.65 20.55
C PHE A 686 -16.43 5.76 21.24
N LEU A 687 -17.51 5.35 20.56
CA LEU A 687 -18.88 5.25 21.09
C LEU A 687 -19.05 4.02 21.99
N THR A 688 -18.55 2.87 21.54
CA THR A 688 -18.52 1.59 22.27
C THR A 688 -17.08 1.17 22.63
N PRO A 689 -16.38 1.96 23.49
CA PRO A 689 -14.93 1.94 23.62
C PRO A 689 -14.39 0.71 24.35
N ASN A 690 -13.52 -0.03 23.67
CA ASN A 690 -12.71 -1.07 24.29
C ASN A 690 -11.52 -0.45 25.05
N TRP A 691 -10.63 -1.29 25.58
CA TRP A 691 -9.46 -0.81 26.34
C TRP A 691 -8.50 0.07 25.51
N PRO A 692 -8.28 -0.13 24.18
CA PRO A 692 -7.46 0.77 23.37
C PRO A 692 -8.06 2.17 23.27
N GLU A 693 -9.36 2.29 23.02
CA GLU A 693 -10.07 3.55 22.88
C GLU A 693 -10.31 4.26 24.22
N LYS A 694 -10.35 3.51 25.33
CA LYS A 694 -10.27 4.06 26.69
C LYS A 694 -8.90 4.70 26.95
N ILE A 695 -7.79 4.09 26.50
CA ILE A 695 -6.45 4.69 26.60
C ILE A 695 -6.32 5.89 25.65
N ALA A 696 -6.64 5.73 24.37
CA ALA A 696 -6.40 6.75 23.34
C ALA A 696 -7.16 8.07 23.60
N ARG A 697 -8.28 8.04 24.32
CA ARG A 697 -9.04 9.25 24.73
C ARG A 697 -8.43 10.01 25.93
N PHE A 698 -7.34 9.54 26.53
CA PHE A 698 -6.61 10.34 27.54
C PHE A 698 -5.88 11.54 26.93
N ALA A 699 -5.71 11.61 25.61
CA ALA A 699 -5.06 12.73 24.91
C ALA A 699 -5.58 12.84 23.47
N SER A 700 -5.61 14.06 22.92
CA SER A 700 -5.81 14.29 21.48
C SER A 700 -4.63 13.75 20.66
N PRO A 701 -4.76 13.55 19.34
CA PRO A 701 -3.62 13.19 18.50
C PRO A 701 -2.41 14.13 18.62
N GLY A 702 -2.60 15.45 18.69
CA GLY A 702 -1.49 16.39 18.89
C GLY A 702 -0.86 16.27 20.28
N GLU A 703 -1.67 16.10 21.33
CA GLU A 703 -1.17 15.80 22.68
C GLU A 703 -0.38 14.47 22.72
N TRP A 704 -0.82 13.44 21.99
CA TRP A 704 -0.05 12.20 21.86
C TRP A 704 1.27 12.41 21.10
N GLN A 705 1.31 13.25 20.07
CA GLN A 705 2.58 13.63 19.44
C GLN A 705 3.52 14.38 20.39
N LEU A 706 2.99 15.19 21.33
CA LEU A 706 3.75 15.84 22.41
C LEU A 706 4.08 14.92 23.60
N LEU A 707 3.51 13.72 23.66
CA LEU A 707 3.94 12.65 24.56
C LEU A 707 4.99 11.76 23.89
N PHE A 708 4.94 11.59 22.56
CA PHE A 708 6.03 10.98 21.79
C PHE A 708 7.25 11.90 21.81
N LEU A 709 7.15 13.09 21.19
CA LEU A 709 8.04 14.23 21.38
C LEU A 709 7.85 14.78 22.81
N GLY A 710 8.23 13.97 23.81
CA GLY A 710 7.86 14.09 25.22
C GLY A 710 8.68 13.11 26.04
N GLY A 711 8.33 11.82 25.94
CA GLY A 711 9.21 10.73 26.38
C GLY A 711 10.59 10.85 25.77
N VAL A 712 10.66 11.21 24.49
CA VAL A 712 11.89 11.43 23.75
C VAL A 712 12.84 12.41 24.50
N VAL A 713 12.39 13.51 25.15
CA VAL A 713 13.23 14.49 25.94
C VAL A 713 14.02 13.84 27.03
N ILE A 714 13.29 13.03 27.79
CA ILE A 714 13.74 12.48 29.07
C ILE A 714 14.93 11.54 28.77
N ALA A 715 14.97 11.03 27.54
CA ALA A 715 16.13 10.48 26.89
C ALA A 715 17.31 11.47 26.66
N VAL A 716 17.21 12.63 25.97
CA VAL A 716 18.38 13.56 25.76
C VAL A 716 19.05 13.91 27.07
N ILE A 717 18.24 14.22 28.07
CA ILE A 717 18.72 14.57 29.40
C ILE A 717 19.41 13.35 30.02
N SER A 718 18.82 12.15 29.93
CA SER A 718 19.42 10.89 30.41
C SER A 718 20.80 10.57 29.80
N LEU A 719 20.95 10.45 28.47
CA LEU A 719 22.30 10.17 27.93
C LEU A 719 23.26 11.34 28.13
N SER A 720 22.79 12.60 28.17
CA SER A 720 23.69 13.73 28.44
C SER A 720 24.30 13.64 29.84
N ILE A 721 23.51 13.22 30.85
CA ILE A 721 23.99 12.94 32.21
C ILE A 721 24.99 11.77 32.20
N ILE A 722 24.67 10.66 31.52
CA ILE A 722 25.55 9.48 31.42
C ILE A 722 26.88 9.84 30.72
N LEU A 723 26.82 10.61 29.64
CA LEU A 723 27.97 11.09 28.87
C LEU A 723 28.86 12.02 29.69
N LEU A 724 28.28 12.99 30.41
CA LEU A 724 29.03 13.87 31.31
C LEU A 724 29.74 13.08 32.42
N HIS A 725 29.07 12.07 32.99
CA HIS A 725 29.68 11.18 33.98
C HIS A 725 30.84 10.36 33.40
N ALA A 726 30.68 9.80 32.19
CA ALA A 726 31.73 9.08 31.47
C ALA A 726 32.96 9.95 31.12
N TYR A 727 32.76 11.26 30.92
CA TYR A 727 33.84 12.24 30.75
C TYR A 727 34.42 12.79 32.08
N GLY A 728 34.00 12.24 33.22
CA GLY A 728 34.60 12.49 34.54
C GLY A 728 33.84 13.46 35.45
N ALA A 729 32.61 13.85 35.12
CA ALA A 729 31.79 14.67 36.01
C ALA A 729 31.39 13.90 37.29
N ARG A 730 31.75 14.44 38.46
CA ARG A 730 31.47 13.85 39.79
C ARG A 730 30.02 14.10 40.25
N ILE A 731 29.04 13.69 39.45
CA ILE A 731 27.60 13.86 39.72
C ILE A 731 26.99 12.50 40.11
N SER A 732 27.41 11.95 41.25
CA SER A 732 27.10 10.56 41.65
C SER A 732 25.59 10.28 41.74
N ALA A 733 24.83 11.17 42.37
CA ALA A 733 23.39 10.97 42.64
C ALA A 733 22.50 10.93 41.39
N TRP A 734 22.98 11.41 40.23
CA TRP A 734 22.16 11.52 39.01
C TRP A 734 22.24 10.27 38.12
N ARG A 735 23.12 9.31 38.43
CA ARG A 735 23.26 8.08 37.62
C ARG A 735 22.02 7.20 37.69
N SER A 736 21.46 6.93 38.87
CA SER A 736 20.20 6.19 39.02
C SER A 736 19.02 6.91 38.36
N LEU A 737 18.95 8.24 38.55
CA LEU A 737 17.95 9.11 37.95
C LEU A 737 17.96 9.04 36.41
N SER A 738 19.14 8.99 35.79
CA SER A 738 19.25 8.84 34.32
C SER A 738 18.66 7.53 33.79
N TRP A 739 18.89 6.39 34.45
CA TRP A 739 18.31 5.10 34.04
C TRP A 739 16.78 5.10 34.21
N MET A 740 16.27 5.64 35.31
CA MET A 740 14.82 5.79 35.52
C MET A 740 14.18 6.70 34.45
N GLY A 741 14.83 7.82 34.11
CA GLY A 741 14.41 8.69 33.02
C GLY A 741 14.40 7.98 31.65
N GLY A 742 15.40 7.16 31.36
CA GLY A 742 15.46 6.35 30.13
C GLY A 742 14.30 5.34 30.03
N PHE A 743 13.91 4.71 31.14
CA PHE A 743 12.75 3.82 31.19
C PHE A 743 11.42 4.56 31.00
N VAL A 744 11.22 5.68 31.70
CA VAL A 744 10.04 6.55 31.56
C VAL A 744 9.92 7.09 30.13
N SER A 745 11.04 7.48 29.51
CA SER A 745 11.14 7.87 28.10
C SER A 745 10.56 6.80 27.16
N VAL A 746 10.97 5.53 27.31
CA VAL A 746 10.51 4.42 26.46
C VAL A 746 9.02 4.13 26.66
N LEU A 747 8.52 4.16 27.90
CA LEU A 747 7.10 3.97 28.18
C LEU A 747 6.22 5.08 27.56
N LEU A 748 6.63 6.34 27.66
CA LEU A 748 5.92 7.47 27.06
C LEU A 748 5.90 7.39 25.53
N MET A 749 7.04 7.06 24.90
CA MET A 749 7.12 6.82 23.46
C MET A 749 6.18 5.69 23.00
N ALA A 750 6.22 4.54 23.68
CA ALA A 750 5.38 3.39 23.33
C ALA A 750 3.88 3.69 23.48
N SER A 751 3.50 4.34 24.58
CA SER A 751 2.11 4.76 24.84
C SER A 751 1.61 5.76 23.79
N ALA A 752 2.46 6.70 23.37
CA ALA A 752 2.13 7.68 22.34
C ALA A 752 1.98 7.07 20.95
N ILE A 753 2.88 6.15 20.56
CA ILE A 753 2.75 5.42 19.29
C ILE A 753 1.44 4.61 19.27
N PHE A 754 1.10 3.94 20.38
CA PHE A 754 -0.16 3.22 20.53
C PHE A 754 -1.39 4.14 20.42
N GLY A 755 -1.39 5.28 21.12
CA GLY A 755 -2.46 6.28 21.02
C GLY A 755 -2.68 6.79 19.59
N LEU A 756 -1.60 7.13 18.89
CA LEU A 756 -1.63 7.57 17.49
C LEU A 756 -2.14 6.47 16.53
N GLN A 757 -1.78 5.20 16.76
CA GLN A 757 -2.30 4.07 15.98
C GLN A 757 -3.82 3.89 16.15
N VAL A 758 -4.35 4.05 17.36
CA VAL A 758 -5.81 4.00 17.62
C VAL A 758 -6.52 5.20 16.98
N TRP A 759 -5.91 6.38 16.94
CA TRP A 759 -6.48 7.55 16.24
C TRP A 759 -6.42 7.45 14.71
N SER A 760 -5.40 6.78 14.15
CA SER A 760 -5.25 6.51 12.71
C SER A 760 -5.34 7.77 11.81
N THR A 761 -6.25 7.85 10.84
CA THR A 761 -6.33 9.02 9.93
C THR A 761 -6.69 10.32 10.64
N ALA A 762 -7.39 10.30 11.78
CA ALA A 762 -7.64 11.51 12.56
C ALA A 762 -6.36 12.10 13.19
N ALA A 763 -5.26 11.35 13.22
CA ALA A 763 -3.96 11.82 13.71
C ALA A 763 -3.07 12.48 12.64
N ASP A 764 -3.56 12.62 11.40
CA ASP A 764 -2.87 13.33 10.34
C ASP A 764 -3.21 14.84 10.39
N ALA A 765 -2.21 15.69 10.14
CA ALA A 765 -2.38 17.16 10.15
C ALA A 765 -3.39 17.64 9.09
N ASP A 766 -3.44 16.93 7.98
CA ASP A 766 -4.28 17.24 6.82
C ASP A 766 -5.66 16.55 6.87
N ALA A 767 -6.03 15.92 7.99
CA ALA A 767 -7.28 15.17 8.11
C ALA A 767 -8.52 16.07 7.97
N ALA A 768 -9.48 15.66 7.13
CA ALA A 768 -10.76 16.34 6.96
C ALA A 768 -11.92 15.37 6.81
N LEU A 769 -13.05 15.74 7.42
CA LEU A 769 -14.29 14.98 7.45
C LEU A 769 -15.28 15.57 6.44
N THR A 770 -15.89 14.70 5.62
CA THR A 770 -17.06 15.06 4.82
C THR A 770 -18.30 15.11 5.72
N TRP A 771 -19.02 16.23 5.75
CA TRP A 771 -20.24 16.35 6.58
C TRP A 771 -21.52 15.94 5.86
N GLN A 772 -21.56 16.04 4.53
CA GLN A 772 -22.63 15.51 3.69
C GLN A 772 -22.10 14.49 2.67
N ALA A 773 -23.02 13.66 2.16
CA ALA A 773 -22.72 12.78 1.04
C ALA A 773 -22.52 13.58 -0.25
N GLY A 774 -21.77 13.03 -1.20
CA GLY A 774 -21.48 13.68 -2.46
C GLY A 774 -20.65 12.81 -3.39
N GLU A 775 -19.78 13.45 -4.16
CA GLU A 775 -19.00 12.83 -5.23
C GLU A 775 -17.50 13.05 -5.02
N LEU A 776 -16.73 11.98 -5.21
CA LEU A 776 -15.27 12.00 -5.31
C LEU A 776 -14.89 11.98 -6.80
N ARG A 777 -14.39 13.10 -7.32
CA ARG A 777 -14.12 13.27 -8.76
C ARG A 777 -12.65 13.12 -9.11
N SER A 778 -12.34 12.51 -10.25
CA SER A 778 -10.97 12.41 -10.78
C SER A 778 -10.33 13.78 -11.08
N ILE A 779 -11.11 14.80 -11.42
CA ILE A 779 -10.64 16.13 -11.85
C ILE A 779 -11.42 17.24 -11.08
N PRO A 780 -10.79 18.36 -10.65
CA PRO A 780 -11.46 19.43 -9.91
C PRO A 780 -12.28 20.38 -10.81
N THR A 781 -13.28 19.85 -11.52
CA THR A 781 -14.21 20.67 -12.33
C THR A 781 -15.66 20.20 -12.26
N ASN A 782 -16.60 21.10 -12.56
CA ASN A 782 -18.02 20.79 -12.71
C ASN A 782 -18.40 20.33 -14.14
N LEU A 783 -17.43 20.15 -15.04
CA LEU A 783 -17.70 19.89 -16.46
C LEU A 783 -17.94 18.40 -16.72
N ASN A 784 -19.02 18.08 -17.43
CA ASN A 784 -19.39 16.71 -17.81
C ASN A 784 -18.55 16.23 -19.01
N GLY A 785 -17.30 15.86 -18.76
CA GLY A 785 -16.48 15.02 -19.65
C GLY A 785 -16.32 13.61 -19.08
N ASP A 786 -15.39 12.82 -19.64
CA ASP A 786 -15.06 11.46 -19.21
C ASP A 786 -14.34 11.40 -17.85
N GLN A 787 -14.99 11.90 -16.81
CA GLN A 787 -14.50 11.88 -15.44
C GLN A 787 -14.99 10.63 -14.73
N GLN A 788 -14.06 9.86 -14.19
CA GLN A 788 -14.38 8.88 -13.16
C GLN A 788 -14.91 9.62 -11.92
N ILE A 789 -16.13 9.26 -11.50
CA ILE A 789 -16.83 9.76 -10.32
C ILE A 789 -17.12 8.55 -9.43
N ALA A 790 -16.75 8.64 -8.16
CA ALA A 790 -17.11 7.64 -7.15
C ALA A 790 -18.03 8.25 -6.08
N PRO A 791 -18.98 7.48 -5.51
CA PRO A 791 -19.83 7.97 -4.42
C PRO A 791 -18.98 8.20 -3.16
N LEU A 792 -19.28 9.29 -2.45
CA LEU A 792 -18.60 9.70 -1.23
C LEU A 792 -19.63 9.83 -0.10
N ALA A 793 -19.57 8.94 0.89
CA ALA A 793 -20.51 8.91 2.00
C ALA A 793 -20.26 10.04 3.00
N ALA A 794 -21.33 10.51 3.67
CA ALA A 794 -21.18 11.41 4.82
C ALA A 794 -20.35 10.71 5.92
N GLY A 795 -19.52 11.46 6.64
CA GLY A 795 -18.59 10.91 7.62
C GLY A 795 -17.33 10.23 7.06
N SER A 796 -17.08 10.26 5.74
CA SER A 796 -15.79 9.86 5.18
C SER A 796 -14.66 10.76 5.69
N LEU A 797 -13.61 10.15 6.25
CA LEU A 797 -12.45 10.84 6.81
C LEU A 797 -11.21 10.55 5.96
N GLY A 798 -10.76 11.56 5.21
CA GLY A 798 -9.60 11.49 4.31
C GLY A 798 -8.52 12.50 4.66
N ARG A 799 -7.34 12.35 4.06
CA ARG A 799 -6.24 13.33 4.12
C ARG A 799 -6.37 14.30 2.96
N ILE A 800 -6.31 15.62 3.19
CA ILE A 800 -6.20 16.61 2.12
C ILE A 800 -4.76 16.63 1.58
N GLU A 801 -4.55 16.27 0.31
CA GLU A 801 -3.23 16.34 -0.33
C GLU A 801 -3.02 17.67 -1.05
N LYS A 802 -4.03 18.13 -1.80
CA LYS A 802 -3.93 19.32 -2.67
C LYS A 802 -5.17 20.19 -2.55
N SER A 803 -5.06 21.45 -2.96
CA SER A 803 -6.18 22.40 -3.01
C SER A 803 -6.09 23.27 -4.26
N PHE A 804 -7.21 23.44 -4.96
CA PHE A 804 -7.27 24.14 -6.25
C PHE A 804 -8.64 24.79 -6.44
N LEU A 805 -8.70 26.13 -6.55
CA LEU A 805 -9.91 26.90 -6.90
C LEU A 805 -11.22 26.43 -6.24
N GLY A 806 -11.22 26.29 -4.90
CA GLY A 806 -12.40 25.86 -4.14
C GLY A 806 -12.59 24.34 -4.02
N TRP A 807 -11.70 23.53 -4.60
CA TRP A 807 -11.62 22.08 -4.41
C TRP A 807 -10.46 21.68 -3.50
N ARG A 808 -10.57 20.49 -2.93
CA ARG A 808 -9.52 19.78 -2.18
C ARG A 808 -9.41 18.35 -2.71
N GLN A 809 -8.19 17.87 -2.97
CA GLN A 809 -7.95 16.46 -3.26
C GLN A 809 -7.85 15.70 -1.93
N LEU A 810 -8.73 14.73 -1.70
CA LEU A 810 -8.63 13.78 -0.61
C LEU A 810 -7.87 12.52 -1.06
N SER A 811 -7.14 11.89 -0.13
CA SER A 811 -6.71 10.50 -0.20
C SER A 811 -7.20 9.70 1.02
N PHE A 812 -7.49 8.42 0.80
CA PHE A 812 -8.07 7.51 1.78
C PHE A 812 -7.17 6.27 2.02
N PRO A 813 -7.29 5.57 3.16
CA PRO A 813 -6.42 4.43 3.50
C PRO A 813 -6.46 3.23 2.53
N ASN A 814 -7.50 3.13 1.69
CA ASN A 814 -7.63 2.14 0.62
C ASN A 814 -6.86 2.52 -0.66
N GLY A 815 -6.13 3.64 -0.67
CA GLY A 815 -5.42 4.16 -1.85
C GLY A 815 -6.29 4.97 -2.81
N GLN A 816 -7.60 5.08 -2.57
CA GLN A 816 -8.51 5.89 -3.36
C GLN A 816 -8.21 7.37 -3.16
N THR A 817 -8.16 8.15 -4.25
CA THR A 817 -7.99 9.61 -4.19
C THR A 817 -8.96 10.32 -5.13
N GLY A 818 -9.24 11.59 -4.87
CA GLY A 818 -10.04 12.42 -5.77
C GLY A 818 -10.42 13.76 -5.17
N TRP A 819 -11.02 14.61 -5.99
CA TRP A 819 -11.35 15.99 -5.71
C TRP A 819 -12.79 16.14 -5.19
N VAL A 820 -12.92 16.94 -4.15
CA VAL A 820 -14.16 17.23 -3.43
C VAL A 820 -14.23 18.74 -3.19
N ARG A 821 -15.43 19.29 -3.10
CA ARG A 821 -15.66 20.72 -2.83
C ARG A 821 -15.21 21.13 -1.42
N LYS A 822 -14.67 22.34 -1.26
CA LYS A 822 -14.19 22.84 0.04
C LYS A 822 -15.34 22.94 1.04
N GLU A 823 -16.51 23.39 0.61
CA GLU A 823 -17.69 23.60 1.45
C GLU A 823 -18.23 22.30 2.07
N THR A 824 -17.98 21.12 1.47
CA THR A 824 -18.43 19.84 2.04
C THR A 824 -17.42 19.22 3.02
N LEU A 825 -16.34 19.92 3.34
CA LEU A 825 -15.17 19.39 4.08
C LEU A 825 -14.79 20.26 5.29
N ILE A 826 -15.03 19.72 6.49
CA ILE A 826 -14.57 20.32 7.74
C ILE A 826 -13.20 19.69 8.09
N PRO A 827 -12.11 20.47 8.16
CA PRO A 827 -10.81 19.96 8.63
C PRO A 827 -10.89 19.65 10.13
N LEU A 828 -10.15 18.63 10.59
CA LEU A 828 -10.06 18.28 12.02
C LEU A 828 -9.10 19.20 12.79
N TRP A 829 -8.23 19.92 12.07
CA TRP A 829 -7.07 20.62 12.62
C TRP A 829 -6.83 21.91 11.85
N ASP A 830 -6.18 22.89 12.50
CA ASP A 830 -5.69 24.06 11.79
C ASP A 830 -4.54 23.68 10.84
N ARG A 831 -4.61 24.25 9.64
CA ARG A 831 -3.62 24.03 8.58
C ARG A 831 -2.64 25.20 8.62
N ALA A 832 -1.45 24.95 9.19
CA ALA A 832 -0.32 25.87 9.03
C ALA A 832 -0.13 26.20 7.54
N PRO A 833 -0.06 27.50 7.17
CA PRO A 833 -0.16 27.96 5.77
C PRO A 833 1.10 27.68 4.94
#